data_AF-A0A927YH88-F1
#
_entry.id   AF-A0A927YH88-F1
#
_cell.length_a   1.000
_cell.length_b   1.000
_cell.length_c   1.000
_cell.angle_alpha   90.00
_cell.angle_beta   90.00
_cell.angle_gamma   90.00
#
_symmetry.space_group_name_H-M   'P 1'
#
loop_
_entity.id
_entity.type
_entity.pdbx_description
1 polymer ?
#
loop_
_entity_poly.entity_id
_entity_poly.type
_entity_poly.pdbx_seq_one_letter_code
_entity_poly.pdbx_strand_id
1 'polypeptide(L)'
;MMNKKNMKRIAGAAMVAAMLVSSTPAVPIVSYAATAKATVLTVKDSSEVTISEDGVYELSGSYKDTVINVEKGVTAELIFNKLTLTDKNASAENMVTIGKNAKVTITLKGSSKLIGSSSSETLESAIVHKKDGGEGSLTIRDGGNGSLTITGTKDDGIKYKEGTVTIESGTLKITDCHGDGIQAENVSITGGYVDITTVYDEADTSFYTSGNNVSGKNTITEQENTKVERVNVDTGSHKGIKVGTKAKTYSYKSVTSEDLEANKTYTQEGSGLLSITGGTVVINTAGTGLKANKLTTTGYTATSSGKYIVGSPDDALASNGDIVISGKAKVTVTSSDDGLSAAGTVTIKDTATVDIQKAYEGVEAEKIIIGEKNATSGPNVTIESNDDGMNASGKTVTYVYDDETESTYTKTSVSDGTNAINIYSGKVTIKIDSENAKTVKLNNSSLTYQSSGDGMDSNGDIDIEGGEVYVFGQSTGDNSPIDMDGNYTLSKNATVLAVGCNPMGEVTPKAGDSVYVTYGESGNMGQFPGMQTDGSMPTPPTDGSMPTPPSDGQFPTDGNMPTPPTDGQQPPEGQNPLGGTASIAAGSVVTVKSGDTTVYETTIPYAASYIFYASPMLSSDAENTITVSEKTTDDSQTTDTKTTETIKGKTTTIKTAKALGKQKIKVTWEKNSLADGYQIAYRKKGGSWKYVTVSNKTTVSKVLTGLKKGKTYEVKVRAYQKVNGKKVYAKYSKVRTLKCK
;
A
#
# COMPACT_ATOMS: atom_id res chain seq x y z
N MET A 1 -72.54 41.02 8.44
CA MET A 1 -73.04 40.09 7.41
C MET A 1 -71.86 39.84 6.46
N MET A 2 -71.30 38.63 6.39
CA MET A 2 -71.75 37.49 5.55
C MET A 2 -71.94 37.93 4.08
N ASN A 3 -71.19 37.37 3.13
CA ASN A 3 -71.34 35.97 2.73
C ASN A 3 -70.02 35.21 2.45
N LYS A 4 -70.07 33.89 2.27
CA LYS A 4 -68.94 32.96 2.02
C LYS A 4 -69.11 32.26 0.66
N LYS A 5 -67.99 31.89 -0.02
CA LYS A 5 -67.68 30.50 -0.43
C LYS A 5 -66.38 30.34 -1.25
N ASN A 6 -65.38 29.75 -0.59
CA ASN A 6 -64.68 28.51 -0.98
C ASN A 6 -64.03 28.29 -2.37
N MET A 7 -62.70 28.14 -2.31
CA MET A 7 -61.89 26.98 -2.76
C MET A 7 -61.30 26.85 -4.19
N LYS A 8 -59.94 26.85 -4.18
CA LYS A 8 -59.00 25.82 -4.71
C LYS A 8 -58.47 25.86 -6.17
N ARG A 9 -57.13 25.70 -6.21
CA ARG A 9 -56.24 24.99 -7.17
C ARG A 9 -55.59 25.74 -8.37
N ILE A 10 -54.31 26.10 -8.15
CA ILE A 10 -53.07 25.53 -8.78
C ILE A 10 -52.80 25.70 -10.30
N ALA A 11 -51.59 26.22 -10.59
CA ALA A 11 -50.70 26.07 -11.77
C ALA A 11 -50.97 26.85 -13.09
N GLY A 12 -49.87 27.07 -13.84
CA GLY A 12 -49.78 27.82 -15.12
C GLY A 12 -49.24 29.25 -14.94
N ALA A 13 -47.96 29.61 -15.02
CA ALA A 13 -46.75 29.15 -15.74
C ALA A 13 -46.50 29.84 -17.11
N ALA A 14 -45.21 30.12 -17.40
CA ALA A 14 -44.63 30.63 -18.67
C ALA A 14 -44.98 32.09 -19.07
N MET A 15 -44.18 32.82 -19.89
CA MET A 15 -42.74 32.76 -20.24
C MET A 15 -42.39 33.94 -21.18
N VAL A 16 -41.29 34.66 -20.93
CA VAL A 16 -40.48 35.35 -21.97
C VAL A 16 -39.01 35.24 -21.54
N ALA A 17 -38.10 35.01 -22.49
CA ALA A 17 -36.67 34.77 -22.24
C ALA A 17 -35.76 35.71 -23.04
N ALA A 18 -34.52 35.88 -22.59
CA ALA A 18 -33.44 36.50 -23.36
C ALA A 18 -32.10 35.75 -23.14
N MET A 19 -31.43 35.46 -24.25
CA MET A 19 -30.05 34.91 -24.42
C MET A 19 -29.00 36.05 -24.25
N LEU A 20 -27.66 35.90 -24.19
CA LEU A 20 -26.60 34.85 -24.12
C LEU A 20 -25.25 35.61 -23.80
N VAL A 21 -24.01 35.10 -23.65
CA VAL A 21 -23.31 33.78 -23.74
C VAL A 21 -22.23 33.72 -22.62
N SER A 22 -22.08 32.60 -21.88
CA SER A 22 -20.77 32.02 -21.45
C SER A 22 -20.96 30.85 -20.46
N SER A 23 -20.20 29.76 -20.60
CA SER A 23 -20.41 28.51 -19.84
C SER A 23 -19.17 28.07 -19.04
N THR A 24 -19.22 28.26 -17.72
CA THR A 24 -18.52 27.41 -16.76
C THR A 24 -19.54 26.47 -16.09
N PRO A 25 -19.19 25.21 -15.77
CA PRO A 25 -20.09 24.33 -15.03
C PRO A 25 -20.13 24.74 -13.56
N ALA A 26 -21.13 25.56 -13.20
CA ALA A 26 -21.38 25.93 -11.81
C ALA A 26 -21.82 24.69 -11.01
N VAL A 27 -21.09 24.38 -9.94
CA VAL A 27 -21.54 23.41 -8.92
C VAL A 27 -22.84 23.95 -8.29
N PRO A 28 -23.88 23.13 -8.10
CA PRO A 28 -25.13 23.59 -7.50
C PRO A 28 -24.91 23.98 -6.03
N ILE A 29 -24.85 25.29 -5.77
CA ILE A 29 -24.95 25.82 -4.40
C ILE A 29 -26.36 25.54 -3.90
N VAL A 30 -26.50 24.54 -3.03
CA VAL A 30 -27.76 24.22 -2.35
C VAL A 30 -28.03 25.29 -1.30
N SER A 31 -28.69 26.37 -1.70
CA SER A 31 -29.12 27.43 -0.78
C SER A 31 -30.19 26.90 0.18
N TYR A 32 -29.79 26.62 1.42
CA TYR A 32 -30.68 26.11 2.45
C TYR A 32 -31.78 27.12 2.78
N ALA A 33 -33.04 26.71 2.65
CA ALA A 33 -34.21 27.52 2.98
C ALA A 33 -34.40 27.57 4.50
N ALA A 34 -33.84 28.59 5.16
CA ALA A 34 -34.01 28.84 6.59
C ALA A 34 -35.49 29.07 6.94
N THR A 35 -36.16 28.00 7.38
CA THR A 35 -37.61 28.00 7.66
C THR A 35 -37.97 27.51 9.06
N ALA A 36 -36.99 26.91 9.79
CA ALA A 36 -37.09 26.70 11.23
C ALA A 36 -36.54 27.93 11.97
N LYS A 37 -37.27 28.43 12.96
CA LYS A 37 -36.81 29.52 13.82
C LYS A 37 -35.90 28.92 14.90
N ALA A 38 -34.58 29.01 14.70
CA ALA A 38 -33.61 28.42 15.61
C ALA A 38 -33.80 28.86 17.06
N THR A 39 -33.72 27.89 17.98
CA THR A 39 -33.74 28.14 19.42
C THR A 39 -32.35 28.62 19.83
N VAL A 40 -32.23 29.92 20.12
CA VAL A 40 -30.98 30.50 20.62
C VAL A 40 -30.81 30.05 22.07
N LEU A 41 -30.02 28.99 22.26
CA LEU A 41 -29.59 28.56 23.59
C LEU A 41 -28.38 29.42 23.99
N THR A 42 -28.68 30.56 24.62
CA THR A 42 -27.67 31.23 25.43
C THR A 42 -27.33 30.31 26.60
N VAL A 43 -26.21 29.59 26.45
CA VAL A 43 -25.56 28.88 27.55
C VAL A 43 -25.31 29.91 28.66
N LYS A 44 -25.76 29.57 29.87
CA LYS A 44 -25.57 30.39 31.08
C LYS A 44 -24.42 29.78 31.88
N ASP A 45 -24.22 30.22 33.12
CA ASP A 45 -23.24 29.64 34.05
C ASP A 45 -23.72 28.27 34.58
N SER A 46 -23.98 27.34 33.66
CA SER A 46 -24.48 25.98 33.86
C SER A 46 -23.52 25.00 33.21
N SER A 47 -23.03 24.02 33.97
CA SER A 47 -22.08 22.99 33.51
C SER A 47 -22.64 22.05 32.44
N GLU A 48 -23.95 22.09 32.15
CA GLU A 48 -24.61 21.22 31.19
C GLU A 48 -25.66 21.98 30.35
N VAL A 49 -25.77 21.60 29.08
CA VAL A 49 -26.74 22.08 28.10
C VAL A 49 -27.40 20.86 27.43
N THR A 50 -28.53 20.41 27.97
CA THR A 50 -29.26 19.25 27.46
C THR A 50 -30.19 19.62 26.29
N ILE A 51 -30.22 18.79 25.24
CA ILE A 51 -31.04 18.94 24.03
C ILE A 51 -31.89 17.66 23.88
N SER A 52 -33.16 17.78 24.26
CA SER A 52 -34.14 16.68 24.39
C SER A 52 -35.23 16.67 23.31
N GLU A 53 -35.23 17.64 22.39
CA GLU A 53 -36.22 17.77 21.32
C GLU A 53 -35.52 17.89 19.95
N ASP A 54 -36.21 17.49 18.88
CA ASP A 54 -35.74 17.68 17.49
C ASP A 54 -35.75 19.18 17.14
N GLY A 55 -34.66 19.72 16.62
CA GLY A 55 -34.59 21.16 16.35
C GLY A 55 -33.28 21.71 15.82
N VAL A 56 -33.23 23.04 15.73
CA VAL A 56 -32.05 23.83 15.33
C VAL A 56 -31.67 24.74 16.48
N TYR A 57 -30.44 24.65 16.94
CA TYR A 57 -29.95 25.28 18.16
C TYR A 57 -28.71 26.13 17.84
N GLU A 58 -28.78 27.44 18.09
CA GLU A 58 -27.61 28.33 17.89
C GLU A 58 -26.85 28.53 19.20
N LEU A 59 -25.55 28.21 19.17
CA LEU A 59 -24.64 28.17 20.30
C LEU A 59 -23.43 29.07 20.01
N SER A 60 -23.13 30.01 20.92
CA SER A 60 -22.14 31.07 20.71
C SER A 60 -21.60 31.62 22.02
N GLY A 61 -20.31 31.98 22.07
CA GLY A 61 -19.66 32.54 23.27
C GLY A 61 -18.54 31.66 23.82
N SER A 62 -17.92 32.06 24.92
CA SER A 62 -16.82 31.33 25.56
C SER A 62 -17.23 30.83 26.94
N TYR A 63 -17.18 29.51 27.14
CA TYR A 63 -17.63 28.83 28.36
C TYR A 63 -16.57 27.85 28.87
N LYS A 64 -16.64 27.53 30.15
CA LYS A 64 -15.70 26.62 30.83
C LYS A 64 -16.47 25.50 31.51
N ASP A 65 -15.86 24.32 31.56
CA ASP A 65 -16.37 23.18 32.35
C ASP A 65 -17.85 22.89 32.01
N THR A 66 -18.18 22.97 30.71
CA THR A 66 -19.54 22.98 30.15
C THR A 66 -19.69 21.88 29.11
N VAL A 67 -20.73 21.07 29.24
CA VAL A 67 -21.06 19.94 28.36
C VAL A 67 -22.33 20.22 27.55
N ILE A 68 -22.33 19.88 26.26
CA ILE A 68 -23.54 19.82 25.42
C ILE A 68 -23.99 18.36 25.33
N ASN A 69 -25.21 18.05 25.76
CA ASN A 69 -25.75 16.69 25.78
C ASN A 69 -26.97 16.58 24.85
N VAL A 70 -26.84 15.86 23.73
CA VAL A 70 -27.96 15.51 22.85
C VAL A 70 -28.57 14.18 23.30
N GLU A 71 -29.87 14.13 23.56
CA GLU A 71 -30.53 12.93 24.09
C GLU A 71 -30.70 11.80 23.07
N LYS A 72 -31.09 10.62 23.56
CA LYS A 72 -31.27 9.39 22.77
C LYS A 72 -32.31 9.60 21.65
N GLY A 73 -31.90 9.38 20.41
CA GLY A 73 -32.79 9.41 19.24
C GLY A 73 -33.14 10.80 18.71
N VAL A 74 -32.63 11.88 19.33
CA VAL A 74 -32.89 13.26 18.91
C VAL A 74 -32.19 13.59 17.59
N THR A 75 -32.89 14.33 16.72
CA THR A 75 -32.34 14.91 15.49
C THR A 75 -32.12 16.41 15.66
N ALA A 76 -30.85 16.82 15.86
CA ALA A 76 -30.49 18.19 16.20
C ALA A 76 -29.45 18.81 15.24
N GLU A 77 -29.71 20.04 14.78
CA GLU A 77 -28.70 20.89 14.16
C GLU A 77 -28.10 21.85 15.20
N LEU A 78 -26.80 21.77 15.43
CA LEU A 78 -26.03 22.62 16.34
C LEU A 78 -25.26 23.66 15.52
N ILE A 79 -25.75 24.90 15.48
CA ILE A 79 -25.06 26.00 14.81
C ILE A 79 -24.00 26.55 15.77
N PHE A 80 -22.74 26.16 15.54
CA PHE A 80 -21.58 26.62 16.30
C PHE A 80 -21.12 28.00 15.77
N ASN A 81 -21.72 29.06 16.30
CA ASN A 81 -21.41 30.45 15.95
C ASN A 81 -20.35 31.04 16.88
N LYS A 82 -19.08 30.79 16.55
CA LYS A 82 -17.92 31.21 17.37
C LYS A 82 -18.02 30.73 18.83
N LEU A 83 -18.44 29.49 19.00
CA LEU A 83 -18.49 28.81 20.29
C LEU A 83 -17.05 28.47 20.72
N THR A 84 -16.71 28.68 21.98
CA THR A 84 -15.48 28.15 22.61
C THR A 84 -15.87 27.43 23.88
N LEU A 85 -15.65 26.12 23.94
CA LEU A 85 -15.70 25.36 25.19
C LEU A 85 -14.27 25.07 25.66
N THR A 86 -14.05 25.07 26.97
CA THR A 86 -12.76 24.75 27.59
C THR A 86 -12.98 23.97 28.88
N ASP A 87 -12.52 22.73 28.95
CA ASP A 87 -12.44 22.02 30.23
C ASP A 87 -11.16 22.49 30.93
N LYS A 88 -11.32 23.13 32.08
CA LYS A 88 -10.22 23.73 32.82
C LYS A 88 -9.79 22.84 33.98
N ASN A 89 -10.72 22.13 34.59
CA ASN A 89 -10.47 21.42 35.85
C ASN A 89 -10.22 19.92 35.67
N ALA A 90 -10.16 19.40 34.43
CA ALA A 90 -10.23 17.96 34.15
C ALA A 90 -11.50 17.37 34.77
N SER A 91 -12.65 17.89 34.34
CA SER A 91 -13.93 17.71 35.05
C SER A 91 -15.13 17.38 34.16
N ALA A 92 -15.03 17.66 32.86
CA ALA A 92 -15.96 17.16 31.86
C ALA A 92 -15.33 15.96 31.16
N GLU A 93 -15.98 14.79 31.21
CA GLU A 93 -15.60 13.63 30.39
C GLU A 93 -15.60 14.03 28.90
N ASN A 94 -16.71 14.57 28.41
CA ASN A 94 -16.92 14.88 27.00
C ASN A 94 -17.47 16.30 26.88
N MET A 95 -17.10 17.06 25.85
CA MET A 95 -17.69 18.40 25.61
C MET A 95 -19.00 18.35 24.85
N VAL A 96 -19.13 17.38 23.94
CA VAL A 96 -20.35 17.14 23.16
C VAL A 96 -20.68 15.66 23.26
N THR A 97 -21.62 15.30 24.14
CA THR A 97 -22.10 13.92 24.25
C THR A 97 -23.34 13.72 23.39
N ILE A 98 -23.31 12.69 22.55
CA ILE A 98 -24.37 12.37 21.59
C ILE A 98 -25.03 11.06 22.01
N GLY A 99 -26.35 11.10 22.20
CA GLY A 99 -27.15 9.95 22.63
C GLY A 99 -27.18 8.81 21.62
N LYS A 100 -27.46 7.60 22.10
CA LYS A 100 -27.70 6.42 21.25
C LYS A 100 -28.78 6.75 20.21
N ASN A 101 -28.60 6.33 18.96
CA ASN A 101 -29.51 6.61 17.83
C ASN A 101 -29.73 8.09 17.47
N ALA A 102 -29.01 9.05 18.07
CA ALA A 102 -29.18 10.47 17.76
C ALA A 102 -28.54 10.85 16.42
N LYS A 103 -29.06 11.91 15.79
CA LYS A 103 -28.59 12.42 14.49
C LYS A 103 -28.24 13.90 14.64
N VAL A 104 -26.95 14.22 14.59
CA VAL A 104 -26.42 15.55 14.89
C VAL A 104 -25.78 16.15 13.66
N THR A 105 -26.14 17.40 13.35
CA THR A 105 -25.44 18.21 12.32
C THR A 105 -24.80 19.41 12.99
N ILE A 106 -23.47 19.52 12.97
CA ILE A 106 -22.73 20.69 13.42
C ILE A 106 -22.53 21.62 12.21
N THR A 107 -23.16 22.79 12.26
CA THR A 107 -23.06 23.82 11.21
C THR A 107 -22.14 24.94 11.70
N LEU A 108 -21.00 25.11 11.03
CA LEU A 108 -19.91 26.00 11.48
C LEU A 108 -20.12 27.44 11.00
N LYS A 109 -20.32 28.38 11.93
CA LYS A 109 -20.59 29.79 11.62
C LYS A 109 -19.44 30.66 12.15
N GLY A 110 -18.40 30.80 11.34
CA GLY A 110 -17.09 31.30 11.77
C GLY A 110 -16.32 30.28 12.63
N SER A 111 -15.25 30.73 13.30
CA SER A 111 -14.33 29.83 14.00
C SER A 111 -14.77 29.52 15.44
N SER A 112 -15.06 28.25 15.68
CA SER A 112 -15.41 27.66 16.98
C SER A 112 -14.31 26.70 17.47
N LYS A 113 -14.24 26.47 18.78
CA LYS A 113 -13.20 25.68 19.45
C LYS A 113 -13.75 24.80 20.57
N LEU A 114 -13.16 23.61 20.72
CA LEU A 114 -13.36 22.70 21.85
C LEU A 114 -11.95 22.37 22.38
N ILE A 115 -11.67 22.73 23.65
CA ILE A 115 -10.32 22.74 24.22
C ILE A 115 -10.32 21.88 25.50
N GLY A 116 -9.82 20.65 25.41
CA GLY A 116 -9.72 19.74 26.54
C GLY A 116 -8.63 20.15 27.55
N SER A 117 -8.56 19.40 28.65
CA SER A 117 -7.53 19.56 29.68
C SER A 117 -6.43 18.52 29.52
N SER A 118 -5.24 18.95 29.07
CA SER A 118 -4.06 18.09 28.98
C SER A 118 -3.39 17.78 30.33
N SER A 119 -3.92 18.31 31.44
CA SER A 119 -3.32 18.19 32.79
C SER A 119 -3.94 17.11 33.68
N SER A 120 -4.60 16.10 33.09
CA SER A 120 -5.11 14.93 33.82
C SER A 120 -4.33 13.67 33.43
N GLU A 121 -3.98 12.88 34.44
CA GLU A 121 -3.37 11.55 34.30
C GLU A 121 -4.42 10.43 34.42
N THR A 122 -5.71 10.76 34.60
CA THR A 122 -6.76 9.78 34.96
C THR A 122 -8.09 9.93 34.21
N LEU A 123 -8.14 10.73 33.13
CA LEU A 123 -9.35 10.93 32.32
C LEU A 123 -9.06 10.77 30.83
N GLU A 124 -9.18 9.53 30.37
CA GLU A 124 -9.32 9.19 28.95
C GLU A 124 -10.79 9.43 28.55
N SER A 125 -11.08 10.54 27.87
CA SER A 125 -12.43 10.78 27.32
C SER A 125 -12.41 11.75 26.13
N ALA A 126 -13.19 11.40 25.11
CA ALA A 126 -13.20 12.07 23.82
C ALA A 126 -14.01 13.38 23.82
N ILE A 127 -13.51 14.39 23.12
CA ILE A 127 -14.13 15.73 23.12
C ILE A 127 -15.53 15.74 22.50
N VAL A 128 -15.73 14.98 21.43
CA VAL A 128 -17.05 14.69 20.83
C VAL A 128 -17.28 13.19 20.90
N HIS A 129 -18.25 12.74 21.70
CA HIS A 129 -18.44 11.33 22.04
C HIS A 129 -19.90 10.89 21.83
N LYS A 130 -20.14 9.89 21.00
CA LYS A 130 -21.41 9.16 20.95
C LYS A 130 -21.40 8.01 21.95
N LYS A 131 -22.41 7.96 22.82
CA LYS A 131 -22.59 6.84 23.76
C LYS A 131 -22.69 5.51 23.00
N ASP A 132 -21.93 4.50 23.45
CA ASP A 132 -21.90 3.15 22.88
C ASP A 132 -23.31 2.57 22.69
N GLY A 133 -23.53 1.73 21.69
CA GLY A 133 -24.82 1.14 21.34
C GLY A 133 -25.66 1.99 20.37
N GLY A 134 -25.97 1.44 19.21
CA GLY A 134 -27.04 1.86 18.30
C GLY A 134 -26.66 2.94 17.27
N GLU A 135 -27.23 2.80 16.07
CA GLU A 135 -26.89 3.55 14.84
C GLU A 135 -27.11 5.06 14.94
N GLY A 136 -26.01 5.84 14.97
CA GLY A 136 -26.04 7.31 14.94
C GLY A 136 -25.44 7.91 13.68
N SER A 137 -25.66 9.22 13.46
CA SER A 137 -24.91 10.00 12.46
C SER A 137 -24.48 11.37 13.00
N LEU A 138 -23.20 11.71 12.86
CA LEU A 138 -22.66 13.06 13.06
C LEU A 138 -22.26 13.64 11.71
N THR A 139 -22.81 14.80 11.35
CA THR A 139 -22.43 15.56 10.15
C THR A 139 -21.76 16.88 10.56
N ILE A 140 -20.66 17.26 9.94
CA ILE A 140 -20.00 18.56 10.12
C ILE A 140 -19.97 19.29 8.77
N ARG A 141 -20.45 20.54 8.76
CA ARG A 141 -20.60 21.33 7.53
C ARG A 141 -20.38 22.82 7.74
N ASP A 142 -20.14 23.52 6.63
CA ASP A 142 -19.98 24.98 6.64
C ASP A 142 -21.33 25.71 6.69
N GLY A 143 -21.42 26.71 7.58
CA GLY A 143 -22.47 27.72 7.64
C GLY A 143 -22.03 29.11 7.15
N GLY A 144 -20.78 29.26 6.70
CA GLY A 144 -20.22 30.45 6.07
C GLY A 144 -18.75 30.70 6.43
N ASN A 145 -17.82 30.01 5.76
CA ASN A 145 -16.38 29.98 6.05
C ASN A 145 -16.06 29.67 7.53
N GLY A 146 -16.80 28.74 8.11
CA GLY A 146 -16.65 28.29 9.49
C GLY A 146 -15.55 27.25 9.69
N SER A 147 -15.06 27.19 10.93
CA SER A 147 -14.05 26.21 11.33
C SER A 147 -14.33 25.65 12.73
N LEU A 148 -14.00 24.38 12.95
CA LEU A 148 -13.92 23.76 14.26
C LEU A 148 -12.45 23.42 14.56
N THR A 149 -12.00 23.72 15.77
CA THR A 149 -10.71 23.22 16.28
C THR A 149 -10.95 22.42 17.56
N ILE A 150 -10.56 21.16 17.56
CA ILE A 150 -10.51 20.26 18.71
C ILE A 150 -9.05 20.14 19.12
N THR A 151 -8.73 20.31 20.42
CA THR A 151 -7.33 20.31 20.88
C THR A 151 -7.19 20.04 22.38
N GLY A 152 -6.05 19.51 22.81
CA GLY A 152 -5.77 19.19 24.22
C GLY A 152 -6.52 17.94 24.70
N THR A 153 -6.58 16.89 23.89
CA THR A 153 -7.42 15.70 24.14
C THR A 153 -6.57 14.55 24.69
N LYS A 154 -7.03 13.88 25.75
CA LYS A 154 -6.37 12.71 26.36
C LYS A 154 -6.89 11.35 25.88
N ASP A 155 -7.83 11.40 24.94
CA ASP A 155 -8.46 10.30 24.20
C ASP A 155 -8.86 10.90 22.82
N ASP A 156 -9.61 10.17 22.00
CA ASP A 156 -9.98 10.55 20.64
C ASP A 156 -10.52 12.00 20.49
N GLY A 157 -10.21 12.63 19.35
CA GLY A 157 -10.80 13.91 18.99
C GLY A 157 -12.32 13.81 18.77
N ILE A 158 -12.75 12.76 18.07
CA ILE A 158 -14.16 12.40 17.83
C ILE A 158 -14.32 10.88 17.98
N LYS A 159 -15.06 10.41 18.99
CA LYS A 159 -15.36 8.99 19.26
C LYS A 159 -16.84 8.69 18.94
N TYR A 160 -17.07 7.96 17.85
CA TYR A 160 -18.38 7.79 17.22
C TYR A 160 -18.66 6.32 16.81
N LYS A 161 -18.35 5.38 17.71
CA LYS A 161 -18.57 3.94 17.54
C LYS A 161 -20.02 3.60 17.15
N GLU A 162 -20.20 2.56 16.33
CA GLU A 162 -21.51 2.14 15.79
C GLU A 162 -22.27 3.26 15.04
N GLY A 163 -21.56 4.22 14.46
CA GLY A 163 -22.17 5.35 13.76
C GLY A 163 -21.30 5.93 12.66
N THR A 164 -21.89 6.78 11.83
CA THR A 164 -21.21 7.43 10.70
C THR A 164 -20.86 8.88 11.03
N VAL A 165 -19.59 9.26 10.85
CA VAL A 165 -19.14 10.66 10.84
C VAL A 165 -19.03 11.14 9.39
N THR A 166 -19.64 12.27 9.07
CA THR A 166 -19.62 12.86 7.73
C THR A 166 -19.06 14.28 7.78
N ILE A 167 -18.04 14.57 6.99
CA ILE A 167 -17.53 15.92 6.76
C ILE A 167 -17.99 16.38 5.37
N GLU A 168 -18.93 17.30 5.32
CA GLU A 168 -19.46 17.87 4.06
C GLU A 168 -18.61 19.05 3.58
N SER A 169 -18.21 19.92 4.51
CA SER A 169 -17.61 21.22 4.19
C SER A 169 -17.08 21.93 5.45
N GLY A 170 -16.37 23.05 5.24
CA GLY A 170 -15.75 23.84 6.31
C GLY A 170 -14.36 23.33 6.67
N THR A 171 -13.81 23.84 7.76
CA THR A 171 -12.49 23.42 8.28
C THR A 171 -12.64 22.65 9.58
N LEU A 172 -12.15 21.42 9.64
CA LEU A 172 -11.99 20.65 10.88
C LEU A 172 -10.50 20.51 11.18
N LYS A 173 -10.07 20.99 12.35
CA LYS A 173 -8.73 20.78 12.90
C LYS A 173 -8.81 19.95 14.18
N ILE A 174 -7.97 18.93 14.30
CA ILE A 174 -7.81 18.11 15.50
C ILE A 174 -6.31 18.03 15.79
N THR A 175 -5.82 18.67 16.85
CA THR A 175 -4.38 18.89 17.07
C THR A 175 -4.03 18.83 18.54
N ASP A 176 -2.89 18.25 18.93
CA ASP A 176 -2.62 17.91 20.35
C ASP A 176 -3.71 16.94 20.85
N CYS A 177 -3.75 15.79 20.17
CA CYS A 177 -4.75 14.73 20.30
C CYS A 177 -4.03 13.44 20.64
N HIS A 178 -4.25 12.93 21.86
CA HIS A 178 -3.53 11.78 22.42
C HIS A 178 -4.33 10.47 22.34
N GLY A 179 -5.39 10.45 21.52
CA GLY A 179 -6.09 9.27 21.03
C GLY A 179 -6.28 9.35 19.51
N ASP A 180 -7.22 8.59 18.94
CA ASP A 180 -7.50 8.65 17.51
C ASP A 180 -8.07 10.02 17.10
N GLY A 181 -7.65 10.59 15.98
CA GLY A 181 -8.22 11.86 15.51
C GLY A 181 -9.74 11.77 15.28
N ILE A 182 -10.18 10.72 14.58
CA ILE A 182 -11.59 10.31 14.47
C ILE A 182 -11.67 8.78 14.55
N GLN A 183 -12.41 8.25 15.53
CA GLN A 183 -12.78 6.84 15.66
C GLN A 183 -14.28 6.69 15.38
N ALA A 184 -14.69 5.88 14.40
CA ALA A 184 -16.12 5.67 14.08
C ALA A 184 -16.39 4.27 13.50
N GLU A 185 -17.66 3.95 13.21
CA GLU A 185 -17.96 2.76 12.37
C GLU A 185 -17.71 3.08 10.90
N ASN A 186 -18.11 4.27 10.42
CA ASN A 186 -17.82 4.76 9.08
C ASN A 186 -17.42 6.24 9.11
N VAL A 187 -16.54 6.66 8.18
CA VAL A 187 -16.19 8.06 7.97
C VAL A 187 -16.35 8.42 6.49
N SER A 188 -17.09 9.48 6.20
CA SER A 188 -17.25 10.03 4.85
C SER A 188 -16.79 11.48 4.79
N ILE A 189 -15.79 11.76 3.96
CA ILE A 189 -15.30 13.12 3.67
C ILE A 189 -15.65 13.44 2.23
N THR A 190 -16.58 14.38 2.04
CA THR A 190 -17.07 14.80 0.71
C THR A 190 -16.60 16.19 0.32
N GLY A 191 -16.12 16.98 1.28
CA GLY A 191 -15.60 18.32 1.05
C GLY A 191 -14.94 18.92 2.30
N GLY A 192 -14.55 20.19 2.20
CA GLY A 192 -13.88 20.92 3.26
C GLY A 192 -12.36 20.71 3.34
N TYR A 193 -11.81 21.03 4.50
CA TYR A 193 -10.40 20.89 4.86
C TYR A 193 -10.32 20.21 6.23
N VAL A 194 -9.80 18.98 6.25
CA VAL A 194 -9.59 18.17 7.47
C VAL A 194 -8.09 18.10 7.73
N ASP A 195 -7.69 18.34 8.97
CA ASP A 195 -6.28 18.54 9.36
C ASP A 195 -6.10 17.99 10.78
N ILE A 196 -5.49 16.81 10.85
CA ILE A 196 -5.39 15.99 12.06
C ILE A 196 -3.92 15.75 12.39
N THR A 197 -3.51 16.11 13.61
CA THR A 197 -2.21 15.78 14.19
C THR A 197 -2.41 15.07 15.51
N THR A 198 -2.15 13.77 15.54
CA THR A 198 -2.10 12.99 16.80
C THR A 198 -0.71 13.09 17.42
N VAL A 199 -0.64 12.79 18.71
CA VAL A 199 0.57 12.76 19.54
C VAL A 199 0.49 11.50 20.39
N TYR A 200 1.62 10.94 20.81
CA TYR A 200 1.64 9.91 21.83
C TYR A 200 2.61 10.30 22.96
N ASP A 201 2.06 10.65 24.12
CA ASP A 201 2.84 11.05 25.31
C ASP A 201 3.86 9.99 25.75
N GLU A 202 3.61 8.69 25.50
CA GLU A 202 4.53 7.61 25.85
C GLU A 202 5.54 7.27 24.73
N ALA A 203 5.77 8.18 23.77
CA ALA A 203 6.87 8.05 22.82
C ALA A 203 8.21 7.74 23.51
N ASP A 204 9.08 6.98 22.82
CA ASP A 204 10.29 6.34 23.35
C ASP A 204 10.10 5.23 24.42
N THR A 205 8.87 4.93 24.86
CA THR A 205 8.62 3.86 25.84
C THR A 205 8.72 2.49 25.20
N SER A 206 9.72 1.69 25.60
CA SER A 206 9.72 0.26 25.24
C SER A 206 8.66 -0.49 26.05
N PHE A 207 7.68 -1.04 25.34
CA PHE A 207 6.70 -1.96 25.91
C PHE A 207 7.18 -3.41 25.94
N TYR A 208 8.28 -3.77 25.28
CA TYR A 208 8.67 -5.19 25.08
C TYR A 208 9.96 -5.59 25.82
N THR A 209 10.04 -6.88 26.19
CA THR A 209 11.22 -7.47 26.82
C THR A 209 11.44 -8.94 26.40
N SER A 210 12.68 -9.39 26.51
CA SER A 210 13.11 -10.77 26.25
C SER A 210 13.03 -11.71 27.48
N GLY A 211 12.63 -11.19 28.65
CA GLY A 211 12.47 -11.96 29.89
C GLY A 211 11.02 -12.27 30.22
N ASN A 212 10.69 -13.54 30.47
CA ASN A 212 9.33 -13.93 30.87
C ASN A 212 8.88 -13.27 32.19
N ASN A 213 7.62 -12.80 32.23
CA ASN A 213 6.95 -12.26 33.42
C ASN A 213 7.59 -10.98 34.04
N VAL A 214 8.07 -10.03 33.24
CA VAL A 214 8.36 -8.68 33.73
C VAL A 214 7.06 -7.87 33.80
N SER A 215 6.72 -7.33 34.97
CA SER A 215 5.56 -6.44 35.13
C SER A 215 5.75 -5.15 34.31
N GLY A 216 4.67 -4.66 33.67
CA GLY A 216 4.74 -3.47 32.84
C GLY A 216 5.43 -3.65 31.48
N LYS A 217 5.63 -4.90 31.02
CA LYS A 217 6.19 -5.23 29.70
C LYS A 217 5.51 -6.43 29.04
N ASN A 218 5.27 -6.32 27.74
CA ASN A 218 4.87 -7.37 26.81
C ASN A 218 6.07 -8.28 26.51
N THR A 219 5.81 -9.53 26.16
CA THR A 219 6.85 -10.53 25.83
C THR A 219 6.52 -11.24 24.53
N ILE A 220 7.48 -11.26 23.60
CA ILE A 220 7.40 -12.01 22.35
C ILE A 220 8.40 -13.18 22.40
N THR A 221 7.96 -14.35 21.96
CA THR A 221 8.80 -15.53 21.71
C THR A 221 8.56 -16.02 20.28
N GLU A 222 9.63 -16.19 19.51
CA GLU A 222 9.59 -16.70 18.15
C GLU A 222 10.26 -18.08 18.11
N GLN A 223 9.58 -19.10 17.59
CA GLN A 223 10.10 -20.45 17.37
C GLN A 223 9.63 -20.95 16.00
N GLU A 224 10.59 -21.16 15.08
CA GLU A 224 10.32 -21.49 13.67
C GLU A 224 9.28 -20.52 13.08
N ASN A 225 8.14 -21.02 12.60
CA ASN A 225 7.07 -20.21 12.01
C ASN A 225 6.04 -19.70 13.05
N THR A 226 6.28 -19.89 14.35
CA THR A 226 5.33 -19.55 15.43
C THR A 226 5.81 -18.34 16.23
N LYS A 227 5.07 -17.24 16.15
CA LYS A 227 5.21 -16.08 17.04
C LYS A 227 4.17 -16.15 18.16
N VAL A 228 4.62 -16.32 19.40
CA VAL A 228 3.80 -16.22 20.61
C VAL A 228 4.03 -14.84 21.22
N GLU A 229 2.98 -14.04 21.30
CA GLU A 229 3.00 -12.70 21.89
C GLU A 229 2.07 -12.65 23.10
N ARG A 230 2.59 -12.24 24.25
CA ARG A 230 1.82 -11.99 25.46
C ARG A 230 1.84 -10.50 25.77
N VAL A 231 0.66 -9.90 25.73
CA VAL A 231 0.42 -8.51 26.08
C VAL A 231 0.12 -8.44 27.59
N ASN A 232 0.89 -7.62 28.31
CA ASN A 232 0.66 -7.28 29.73
C ASN A 232 0.40 -5.77 29.91
N VAL A 233 0.61 -4.95 28.87
CA VAL A 233 0.33 -3.50 28.78
C VAL A 233 -0.11 -3.19 27.35
N ASP A 234 -1.19 -2.43 27.17
CA ASP A 234 -1.57 -1.91 25.85
C ASP A 234 -0.55 -0.86 25.39
N THR A 235 -0.21 -0.82 24.11
CA THR A 235 0.93 -0.02 23.58
C THR A 235 0.49 1.30 22.95
N GLY A 236 -0.76 1.73 23.21
CA GLY A 236 -1.45 2.73 22.41
C GLY A 236 -1.79 2.21 21.00
N SER A 237 -2.64 2.95 20.29
CA SER A 237 -2.84 2.87 18.83
C SER A 237 -3.73 4.04 18.36
N HIS A 238 -3.09 5.17 18.03
CA HIS A 238 -3.68 6.50 17.82
C HIS A 238 -3.62 6.91 16.34
N LYS A 239 -4.59 6.43 15.57
CA LYS A 239 -4.70 6.69 14.13
C LYS A 239 -5.14 8.13 13.87
N GLY A 240 -4.83 8.65 12.68
CA GLY A 240 -5.43 9.92 12.24
C GLY A 240 -6.94 9.78 12.04
N ILE A 241 -7.36 8.73 11.32
CA ILE A 241 -8.76 8.28 11.23
C ILE A 241 -8.80 6.75 11.31
N LYS A 242 -9.75 6.21 12.06
CA LYS A 242 -9.94 4.77 12.32
C LYS A 242 -11.42 4.41 12.14
N VAL A 243 -11.70 3.44 11.29
CA VAL A 243 -13.08 3.03 11.01
C VAL A 243 -13.34 1.55 11.25
N GLY A 244 -14.54 1.26 11.73
CA GLY A 244 -15.16 -0.06 11.74
C GLY A 244 -14.68 -1.01 12.82
N THR A 245 -15.20 -2.23 12.77
CA THR A 245 -14.95 -3.27 13.77
C THR A 245 -13.98 -4.33 13.24
N LYS A 246 -12.97 -4.69 14.04
CA LYS A 246 -11.94 -5.67 13.65
C LYS A 246 -12.51 -7.06 13.38
N ALA A 247 -12.17 -7.60 12.22
CA ALA A 247 -12.36 -9.01 11.91
C ALA A 247 -11.60 -9.88 12.92
N LYS A 248 -12.22 -10.97 13.39
CA LYS A 248 -11.54 -12.00 14.19
C LYS A 248 -12.25 -13.34 14.10
N THR A 249 -11.48 -14.40 13.90
CA THR A 249 -11.91 -15.76 14.27
C THR A 249 -11.44 -16.05 15.70
N TYR A 250 -12.27 -16.64 16.55
CA TYR A 250 -11.91 -16.91 17.94
C TYR A 250 -12.57 -18.15 18.55
N SER A 251 -12.00 -18.66 19.64
CA SER A 251 -12.53 -19.78 20.42
C SER A 251 -12.00 -19.75 21.86
N TYR A 252 -12.78 -20.26 22.82
CA TYR A 252 -12.38 -20.39 24.23
C TYR A 252 -12.16 -21.87 24.57
N LYS A 253 -11.05 -22.25 25.22
CA LYS A 253 -10.79 -23.65 25.61
C LYS A 253 -11.76 -24.16 26.68
N SER A 254 -12.26 -23.25 27.52
CA SER A 254 -13.34 -23.49 28.48
C SER A 254 -14.32 -22.30 28.52
N VAL A 255 -15.56 -22.56 28.96
CA VAL A 255 -16.67 -21.58 28.98
C VAL A 255 -17.49 -21.74 30.26
N THR A 256 -18.17 -20.67 30.64
CA THR A 256 -19.16 -20.61 31.74
C THR A 256 -20.48 -19.94 31.34
N SER A 257 -20.51 -19.21 30.22
CA SER A 257 -21.74 -18.68 29.62
C SER A 257 -22.59 -19.79 28.98
N GLU A 258 -23.91 -19.61 28.98
CA GLU A 258 -24.86 -20.48 28.27
C GLU A 258 -24.90 -20.19 26.75
N ASP A 259 -24.43 -19.01 26.32
CA ASP A 259 -24.38 -18.60 24.90
C ASP A 259 -23.15 -19.14 24.15
N LEU A 260 -22.18 -19.72 24.87
CA LEU A 260 -20.89 -20.16 24.34
C LEU A 260 -20.61 -21.63 24.65
N GLU A 261 -20.01 -22.33 23.68
CA GLU A 261 -19.50 -23.70 23.82
C GLU A 261 -17.96 -23.71 23.81
N ALA A 262 -17.36 -24.56 24.65
CA ALA A 262 -15.91 -24.75 24.73
C ALA A 262 -15.35 -25.37 23.44
N ASN A 263 -14.22 -24.84 22.96
CA ASN A 263 -13.50 -25.21 21.75
C ASN A 263 -14.30 -25.04 20.44
N LYS A 264 -15.47 -24.40 20.51
CA LYS A 264 -16.23 -23.96 19.32
C LYS A 264 -15.59 -22.71 18.74
N THR A 265 -15.51 -22.66 17.41
CA THR A 265 -15.01 -21.50 16.68
C THR A 265 -16.15 -20.53 16.35
N TYR A 266 -15.91 -19.25 16.57
CA TYR A 266 -16.75 -18.13 16.20
C TYR A 266 -15.98 -17.23 15.23
N THR A 267 -16.68 -16.58 14.32
CA THR A 267 -16.10 -15.57 13.42
C THR A 267 -16.91 -14.29 13.52
N GLN A 268 -16.20 -13.19 13.72
CA GLN A 268 -16.69 -11.84 13.56
C GLN A 268 -16.08 -11.30 12.27
N GLU A 269 -16.92 -10.97 11.30
CA GLU A 269 -16.51 -10.31 10.06
C GLU A 269 -15.97 -8.91 10.33
N GLY A 270 -15.07 -8.45 9.46
CA GLY A 270 -14.60 -7.06 9.46
C GLY A 270 -15.70 -6.11 9.01
N SER A 271 -15.62 -4.85 9.44
CA SER A 271 -16.56 -3.81 9.02
C SER A 271 -15.88 -2.45 8.90
N GLY A 272 -16.62 -1.48 8.35
CA GLY A 272 -16.22 -0.09 8.24
C GLY A 272 -15.78 0.32 6.83
N LEU A 273 -16.10 1.57 6.51
CA LEU A 273 -15.72 2.25 5.28
C LEU A 273 -15.20 3.65 5.61
N LEU A 274 -13.98 3.93 5.15
CA LEU A 274 -13.43 5.27 5.06
C LEU A 274 -13.56 5.73 3.61
N SER A 275 -14.44 6.69 3.34
CA SER A 275 -14.69 7.21 2.00
C SER A 275 -14.28 8.68 1.89
N ILE A 276 -13.31 8.99 1.04
CA ILE A 276 -12.83 10.35 0.80
C ILE A 276 -13.07 10.68 -0.69
N THR A 277 -14.12 11.44 -0.99
CA THR A 277 -14.59 11.73 -2.36
C THR A 277 -14.25 13.16 -2.83
N GLY A 278 -13.90 14.04 -1.88
CA GLY A 278 -13.59 15.44 -2.13
C GLY A 278 -12.99 16.12 -0.90
N GLY A 279 -12.66 17.40 -1.05
CA GLY A 279 -11.95 18.18 -0.02
C GLY A 279 -10.44 17.91 0.02
N THR A 280 -9.81 18.48 1.03
CA THR A 280 -8.40 18.22 1.38
C THR A 280 -8.35 17.58 2.76
N VAL A 281 -7.57 16.51 2.91
CA VAL A 281 -7.29 15.81 4.16
C VAL A 281 -5.79 15.82 4.38
N VAL A 282 -5.35 16.32 5.53
CA VAL A 282 -3.96 16.32 5.98
C VAL A 282 -3.91 15.56 7.29
N ILE A 283 -3.11 14.50 7.34
CA ILE A 283 -2.90 13.70 8.56
C ILE A 283 -1.42 13.68 8.91
N ASN A 284 -1.10 13.88 10.19
CA ASN A 284 0.23 13.66 10.73
C ASN A 284 0.14 12.84 12.02
N THR A 285 0.51 11.56 11.95
CA THR A 285 0.68 10.67 13.11
C THR A 285 2.16 10.42 13.42
N ALA A 286 3.10 11.05 12.70
CA ALA A 286 4.54 10.84 12.88
C ALA A 286 5.14 11.47 14.16
N GLY A 287 4.32 12.10 15.01
CA GLY A 287 4.66 12.62 16.34
C GLY A 287 4.45 11.61 17.48
N THR A 288 4.49 10.31 17.15
CA THR A 288 4.16 9.19 18.03
C THR A 288 5.38 8.28 18.22
N GLY A 289 5.25 7.20 19.01
CA GLY A 289 6.36 6.43 19.57
C GLY A 289 7.15 5.50 18.65
N LEU A 290 7.92 4.59 19.28
CA LEU A 290 8.69 3.55 18.60
C LEU A 290 8.41 2.17 19.20
N LYS A 291 7.75 1.31 18.43
CA LYS A 291 7.59 -0.11 18.70
C LYS A 291 8.89 -0.85 18.37
N ALA A 292 9.65 -1.18 19.40
CA ALA A 292 10.89 -1.94 19.26
C ALA A 292 10.74 -3.37 19.82
N ASN A 293 10.76 -4.38 18.95
CA ASN A 293 10.50 -5.77 19.31
C ASN A 293 11.65 -6.47 20.08
N LYS A 294 12.85 -5.87 20.19
CA LYS A 294 14.03 -6.52 20.79
C LYS A 294 14.93 -5.60 21.60
N LEU A 295 14.98 -5.87 22.90
CA LEU A 295 15.93 -5.29 23.86
C LEU A 295 17.03 -6.32 24.18
N THR A 296 18.30 -5.94 24.05
CA THR A 296 19.43 -6.71 24.58
C THR A 296 19.95 -6.03 25.86
N THR A 297 20.83 -6.71 26.59
CA THR A 297 21.56 -6.13 27.74
C THR A 297 22.46 -4.94 27.40
N THR A 298 22.64 -4.62 26.11
CA THR A 298 23.42 -3.47 25.63
C THR A 298 22.57 -2.39 24.94
N GLY A 299 21.26 -2.59 24.76
CA GLY A 299 20.35 -1.59 24.21
C GLY A 299 19.35 -2.14 23.19
N TYR A 300 18.81 -1.27 22.35
CA TYR A 300 17.97 -1.65 21.22
C TYR A 300 18.84 -2.14 20.06
N THR A 301 18.47 -3.27 19.45
CA THR A 301 19.17 -3.78 18.26
C THR A 301 18.15 -4.15 17.19
N ALA A 302 18.10 -3.37 16.11
CA ALA A 302 17.55 -3.84 14.85
C ALA A 302 18.45 -4.96 14.31
N THR A 303 17.84 -5.98 13.68
CA THR A 303 18.60 -6.95 12.88
C THR A 303 18.93 -6.36 11.51
N SER A 304 19.82 -7.00 10.76
CA SER A 304 20.25 -6.61 9.39
C SER A 304 19.17 -6.81 8.32
N SER A 305 17.90 -6.61 8.68
CA SER A 305 16.70 -6.96 7.90
C SER A 305 15.50 -6.03 8.21
N GLY A 306 15.72 -4.87 8.84
CA GLY A 306 14.66 -3.93 9.25
C GLY A 306 13.75 -4.44 10.37
N LYS A 307 12.80 -5.31 9.98
CA LYS A 307 11.83 -6.24 10.65
C LYS A 307 11.36 -6.03 12.11
N TYR A 308 12.05 -5.29 12.95
CA TYR A 308 11.78 -5.20 14.38
C TYR A 308 11.62 -3.78 14.91
N ILE A 309 11.96 -2.72 14.15
CA ILE A 309 11.77 -1.32 14.57
C ILE A 309 11.62 -0.35 13.38
N VAL A 310 10.43 0.25 13.21
CA VAL A 310 10.16 1.70 13.27
C VAL A 310 8.64 1.89 13.21
N GLY A 311 8.10 2.74 14.08
CA GLY A 311 6.66 3.08 14.08
C GLY A 311 6.02 2.92 15.46
N SER A 312 5.21 3.90 15.84
CA SER A 312 4.09 3.72 16.77
C SER A 312 2.96 3.03 16.00
N PRO A 313 2.06 2.24 16.63
CA PRO A 313 0.98 1.50 15.97
C PRO A 313 -0.16 2.40 15.41
N ASP A 314 0.20 3.41 14.64
CA ASP A 314 -0.51 4.69 14.49
C ASP A 314 -0.63 5.12 13.01
N ASP A 315 -1.09 4.21 12.12
CA ASP A 315 -1.37 4.51 10.71
C ASP A 315 -2.24 5.76 10.53
N ALA A 316 -1.91 6.54 9.50
CA ALA A 316 -2.57 7.82 9.28
C ALA A 316 -4.07 7.65 8.94
N LEU A 317 -4.42 6.66 8.12
CA LEU A 317 -5.80 6.30 7.78
C LEU A 317 -5.97 4.78 7.85
N ALA A 318 -6.80 4.31 8.79
CA ALA A 318 -6.98 2.91 9.13
C ALA A 318 -8.43 2.45 8.95
N SER A 319 -8.65 1.29 8.33
CA SER A 319 -9.97 0.66 8.16
C SER A 319 -9.97 -0.82 8.51
N ASN A 320 -10.96 -1.26 9.30
CA ASN A 320 -11.21 -2.68 9.53
C ASN A 320 -12.08 -3.32 8.42
N GLY A 321 -12.36 -2.56 7.36
CA GLY A 321 -12.93 -2.97 6.08
C GLY A 321 -12.21 -2.25 4.93
N ASP A 322 -12.92 -1.41 4.19
CA ASP A 322 -12.40 -0.74 2.99
C ASP A 322 -11.94 0.71 3.22
N ILE A 323 -11.02 1.19 2.37
CA ILE A 323 -10.69 2.61 2.17
C ILE A 323 -10.94 2.97 0.70
N VAL A 324 -11.72 4.02 0.45
CA VAL A 324 -12.06 4.49 -0.91
C VAL A 324 -11.76 5.98 -1.08
N ILE A 325 -10.66 6.29 -1.77
CA ILE A 325 -10.24 7.67 -2.10
C ILE A 325 -10.56 7.94 -3.58
N SER A 326 -11.31 8.99 -3.88
CA SER A 326 -12.00 9.14 -5.17
C SER A 326 -12.35 10.60 -5.51
N GLY A 327 -13.04 10.80 -6.64
CA GLY A 327 -13.48 12.09 -7.15
C GLY A 327 -12.32 13.06 -7.38
N LYS A 328 -12.21 14.05 -6.48
CA LYS A 328 -11.18 15.11 -6.46
C LYS A 328 -10.56 15.29 -5.07
N ALA A 329 -10.61 14.25 -4.24
CA ALA A 329 -9.97 14.25 -2.94
C ALA A 329 -8.47 14.56 -3.05
N LYS A 330 -7.95 15.33 -2.10
CA LYS A 330 -6.51 15.48 -1.87
C LYS A 330 -6.19 14.95 -0.49
N VAL A 331 -5.36 13.92 -0.41
CA VAL A 331 -4.96 13.28 0.84
C VAL A 331 -3.45 13.39 0.95
N THR A 332 -2.98 14.06 2.01
CA THR A 332 -1.55 14.13 2.36
C THR A 332 -1.39 13.50 3.73
N VAL A 333 -0.49 12.53 3.86
CA VAL A 333 -0.25 11.82 5.13
C VAL A 333 1.23 11.77 5.47
N THR A 334 1.52 11.81 6.76
CA THR A 334 2.84 11.56 7.33
C THR A 334 2.65 10.67 8.55
N SER A 335 3.16 9.45 8.49
CA SER A 335 2.90 8.40 9.48
C SER A 335 4.17 7.89 10.17
N SER A 336 3.99 7.24 11.31
CA SER A 336 5.01 6.43 11.98
C SER A 336 4.94 4.96 11.53
N ASP A 337 3.72 4.42 11.49
CA ASP A 337 3.32 3.15 10.87
C ASP A 337 2.84 3.46 9.44
N ASP A 338 1.83 2.76 8.93
CA ASP A 338 1.44 2.82 7.52
C ASP A 338 0.82 4.16 7.11
N GLY A 339 0.93 4.48 5.82
CA GLY A 339 0.25 5.63 5.23
C GLY A 339 -1.25 5.41 5.15
N LEU A 340 -1.64 4.24 4.63
CA LEU A 340 -3.02 3.71 4.60
C LEU A 340 -2.97 2.23 5.04
N SER A 341 -3.83 1.79 5.96
CA SER A 341 -3.98 0.35 6.27
C SER A 341 -5.46 -0.06 6.21
N ALA A 342 -5.77 -1.13 5.48
CA ALA A 342 -7.13 -1.65 5.34
C ALA A 342 -7.17 -3.18 5.47
N ALA A 343 -8.01 -3.70 6.37
CA ALA A 343 -8.22 -5.14 6.48
C ALA A 343 -8.90 -5.75 5.23
N GLY A 344 -9.58 -4.92 4.43
CA GLY A 344 -10.11 -5.25 3.10
C GLY A 344 -9.36 -4.52 1.98
N THR A 345 -10.08 -3.71 1.18
CA THR A 345 -9.54 -3.11 -0.04
C THR A 345 -9.18 -1.63 0.13
N VAL A 346 -7.99 -1.22 -0.31
CA VAL A 346 -7.66 0.19 -0.59
C VAL A 346 -7.90 0.50 -2.07
N THR A 347 -8.91 1.31 -2.36
CA THR A 347 -9.22 1.80 -3.72
C THR A 347 -8.91 3.29 -3.84
N ILE A 348 -8.01 3.67 -4.76
CA ILE A 348 -7.71 5.06 -5.09
C ILE A 348 -8.05 5.31 -6.57
N LYS A 349 -8.94 6.27 -6.89
CA LYS A 349 -9.46 6.41 -8.26
C LYS A 349 -9.88 7.83 -8.69
N ASP A 350 -10.58 7.92 -9.83
CA ASP A 350 -11.01 9.16 -10.50
C ASP A 350 -9.84 10.11 -10.80
N THR A 351 -9.80 11.28 -10.15
CA THR A 351 -8.72 12.26 -10.22
C THR A 351 -8.22 12.64 -8.82
N ALA A 352 -8.34 11.70 -7.87
CA ALA A 352 -7.82 11.89 -6.52
C ALA A 352 -6.28 12.05 -6.52
N THR A 353 -5.76 12.78 -5.54
CA THR A 353 -4.32 12.89 -5.28
C THR A 353 -4.03 12.34 -3.88
N VAL A 354 -3.08 11.41 -3.78
CA VAL A 354 -2.61 10.84 -2.50
C VAL A 354 -1.10 11.05 -2.43
N ASP A 355 -0.64 11.60 -1.31
CA ASP A 355 0.74 12.05 -1.09
C ASP A 355 1.20 11.54 0.29
N ILE A 356 1.78 10.34 0.30
CA ILE A 356 2.31 9.67 1.49
C ILE A 356 3.76 10.11 1.64
N GLN A 357 3.98 11.16 2.44
CA GLN A 357 5.27 11.86 2.54
C GLN A 357 6.29 11.14 3.45
N LYS A 358 5.79 10.26 4.31
CA LYS A 358 6.55 9.30 5.12
C LYS A 358 5.56 8.28 5.68
N ALA A 359 5.95 7.01 5.73
CA ALA A 359 5.27 5.95 6.50
C ALA A 359 6.25 4.80 6.82
N TYR A 360 5.85 3.81 7.62
CA TYR A 360 6.53 2.51 7.64
C TYR A 360 6.29 1.80 6.32
N GLU A 361 5.12 1.17 6.12
CA GLU A 361 4.63 0.80 4.79
C GLU A 361 3.83 1.94 4.14
N GLY A 362 3.85 2.07 2.82
CA GLY A 362 3.03 3.07 2.13
C GLY A 362 1.53 2.76 2.24
N VAL A 363 1.16 1.52 1.89
CA VAL A 363 -0.24 1.03 1.87
C VAL A 363 -0.26 -0.46 2.21
N GLU A 364 -0.79 -0.87 3.37
CA GLU A 364 -1.13 -2.28 3.67
C GLU A 364 -2.59 -2.55 3.28
N ALA A 365 -2.86 -3.65 2.56
CA ALA A 365 -4.23 -4.10 2.31
C ALA A 365 -4.38 -5.61 2.06
N GLU A 366 -5.61 -6.13 2.08
CA GLU A 366 -5.93 -7.39 1.39
C GLU A 366 -5.76 -7.22 -0.13
N LYS A 367 -6.24 -6.09 -0.66
CA LYS A 367 -6.19 -5.73 -2.10
C LYS A 367 -5.96 -4.23 -2.28
N ILE A 368 -5.10 -3.87 -3.22
CA ILE A 368 -4.81 -2.47 -3.58
C ILE A 368 -5.27 -2.24 -5.03
N ILE A 369 -6.12 -1.23 -5.25
CA ILE A 369 -6.72 -0.93 -6.57
C ILE A 369 -6.49 0.54 -6.92
N ILE A 370 -5.73 0.79 -7.99
CA ILE A 370 -5.40 2.13 -8.49
C ILE A 370 -6.06 2.39 -9.85
N GLY A 371 -6.99 3.34 -9.88
CA GLY A 371 -7.67 3.80 -11.07
C GLY A 371 -8.85 2.93 -11.53
N GLU A 372 -9.31 3.13 -12.76
CA GLU A 372 -10.43 2.39 -13.34
C GLU A 372 -10.11 1.87 -14.76
N LYS A 373 -10.62 0.68 -15.09
CA LYS A 373 -10.35 0.03 -16.38
C LYS A 373 -10.89 0.87 -17.54
N ASN A 374 -10.02 1.18 -18.49
CA ASN A 374 -10.28 2.02 -19.68
C ASN A 374 -10.50 3.52 -19.41
N ALA A 375 -10.17 4.03 -18.21
CA ALA A 375 -10.27 5.46 -17.92
C ALA A 375 -9.22 6.29 -18.70
N THR A 376 -9.60 7.48 -19.15
CA THR A 376 -8.71 8.44 -19.86
C THR A 376 -7.94 9.37 -18.92
N SER A 377 -8.20 9.26 -17.63
CA SER A 377 -7.56 9.96 -16.52
C SER A 377 -7.61 9.05 -15.30
N GLY A 378 -6.63 9.14 -14.41
CA GLY A 378 -6.62 8.38 -13.17
C GLY A 378 -6.06 9.22 -12.01
N PRO A 379 -5.94 8.62 -10.81
CA PRO A 379 -5.38 9.29 -9.65
C PRO A 379 -3.88 9.58 -9.83
N ASN A 380 -3.34 10.41 -8.94
CA ASN A 380 -1.90 10.60 -8.76
C ASN A 380 -1.52 10.19 -7.34
N VAL A 381 -0.70 9.15 -7.21
CA VAL A 381 -0.27 8.57 -5.92
C VAL A 381 1.25 8.69 -5.80
N THR A 382 1.72 9.39 -4.78
CA THR A 382 3.14 9.46 -4.40
C THR A 382 3.32 8.79 -3.06
N ILE A 383 4.36 7.97 -2.92
CA ILE A 383 4.70 7.24 -1.69
C ILE A 383 6.19 7.36 -1.40
N GLU A 384 6.50 7.68 -0.14
CA GLU A 384 7.84 7.61 0.46
C GLU A 384 7.72 6.79 1.77
N SER A 385 8.27 5.57 1.75
CA SER A 385 8.11 4.56 2.82
C SER A 385 9.46 4.14 3.42
N ASN A 386 9.44 3.54 4.61
CA ASN A 386 10.64 2.97 5.25
C ASN A 386 10.79 1.47 4.98
N ASP A 387 9.66 0.78 4.82
CA ASP A 387 9.48 -0.60 4.38
C ASP A 387 8.66 -0.56 3.07
N ASP A 388 7.86 -1.59 2.77
CA ASP A 388 7.08 -1.72 1.53
C ASP A 388 6.36 -0.45 1.05
N GLY A 389 6.48 -0.14 -0.24
CA GLY A 389 5.74 0.97 -0.86
C GLY A 389 4.25 0.68 -1.04
N MET A 390 3.91 -0.57 -1.33
CA MET A 390 2.55 -1.11 -1.36
C MET A 390 2.63 -2.59 -0.98
N ASN A 391 1.95 -2.99 0.09
CA ASN A 391 1.96 -4.35 0.61
C ASN A 391 0.54 -4.95 0.49
N ALA A 392 0.37 -5.95 -0.36
CA ALA A 392 -0.88 -6.70 -0.49
C ALA A 392 -0.74 -8.07 0.17
N SER A 393 -1.04 -8.14 1.47
CA SER A 393 -0.80 -9.30 2.33
C SER A 393 -1.91 -9.53 3.37
N GLY A 394 -3.17 -9.60 2.95
CA GLY A 394 -4.31 -9.97 3.81
C GLY A 394 -4.08 -11.28 4.57
N LYS A 395 -4.46 -11.28 5.86
CA LYS A 395 -4.24 -12.40 6.78
C LYS A 395 -5.53 -12.72 7.56
N THR A 396 -6.03 -13.96 7.47
CA THR A 396 -7.06 -14.44 8.40
C THR A 396 -6.43 -14.68 9.77
N VAL A 397 -6.94 -14.03 10.82
CA VAL A 397 -6.42 -14.17 12.20
C VAL A 397 -7.39 -14.95 13.09
N THR A 398 -6.85 -15.95 13.77
CA THR A 398 -7.54 -16.80 14.76
C THR A 398 -6.95 -16.59 16.16
N TYR A 399 -7.83 -16.41 17.16
CA TYR A 399 -7.50 -16.19 18.57
C TYR A 399 -8.04 -17.33 19.44
N VAL A 400 -7.17 -18.07 20.13
CA VAL A 400 -7.56 -19.14 21.06
C VAL A 400 -7.31 -18.70 22.49
N TYR A 401 -8.38 -18.34 23.21
CA TYR A 401 -8.38 -17.93 24.61
C TYR A 401 -8.49 -19.15 25.53
N ASP A 402 -8.00 -19.06 26.77
CA ASP A 402 -8.09 -20.16 27.74
C ASP A 402 -9.48 -20.25 28.39
N ASP A 403 -10.06 -19.11 28.78
CA ASP A 403 -11.49 -18.97 29.13
C ASP A 403 -12.05 -17.59 28.75
N GLU A 404 -13.34 -17.34 29.06
CA GLU A 404 -14.06 -16.10 28.72
C GLU A 404 -13.58 -14.85 29.47
N THR A 405 -12.91 -15.03 30.60
CA THR A 405 -12.43 -13.95 31.49
C THR A 405 -10.93 -13.66 31.32
N GLU A 406 -10.19 -14.60 30.74
CA GLU A 406 -8.77 -14.49 30.46
C GLU A 406 -8.44 -13.49 29.34
N SER A 407 -7.48 -12.61 29.63
CA SER A 407 -6.89 -11.70 28.64
C SER A 407 -5.84 -12.40 27.75
N THR A 408 -5.46 -13.62 28.10
CA THR A 408 -4.43 -14.39 27.41
C THR A 408 -4.99 -15.20 26.24
N TYR A 409 -4.29 -15.17 25.10
CA TYR A 409 -4.68 -15.90 23.89
C TYR A 409 -3.47 -16.41 23.10
N THR A 410 -3.68 -17.47 22.31
CA THR A 410 -2.79 -17.88 21.22
C THR A 410 -3.29 -17.25 19.92
N LYS A 411 -2.43 -16.49 19.21
CA LYS A 411 -2.75 -15.93 17.88
C LYS A 411 -2.15 -16.82 16.78
N THR A 412 -2.96 -17.16 15.79
CA THR A 412 -2.51 -17.77 14.52
C THR A 412 -2.95 -16.88 13.37
N SER A 413 -2.07 -16.63 12.41
CA SER A 413 -2.37 -15.84 11.21
C SER A 413 -2.11 -16.71 9.98
N VAL A 414 -3.00 -16.66 8.99
CA VAL A 414 -2.87 -17.40 7.73
C VAL A 414 -3.03 -16.40 6.59
N SER A 415 -2.01 -16.29 5.73
CA SER A 415 -2.06 -15.47 4.51
C SER A 415 -3.16 -15.97 3.57
N ASP A 416 -3.91 -15.07 2.93
CA ASP A 416 -4.92 -15.44 1.95
C ASP A 416 -4.35 -15.46 0.52
N GLY A 417 -4.61 -16.55 -0.21
CA GLY A 417 -4.17 -16.69 -1.61
C GLY A 417 -4.99 -15.86 -2.61
N THR A 418 -5.55 -14.73 -2.20
CA THR A 418 -6.34 -13.83 -3.06
C THR A 418 -5.85 -12.38 -3.02
N ASN A 419 -4.73 -12.09 -2.35
CA ASN A 419 -4.14 -10.76 -2.36
C ASN A 419 -3.77 -10.30 -3.77
N ALA A 420 -3.87 -9.00 -4.02
CA ALA A 420 -3.51 -8.44 -5.33
C ALA A 420 -3.26 -6.93 -5.33
N ILE A 421 -2.29 -6.50 -6.15
CA ILE A 421 -2.10 -5.10 -6.54
C ILE A 421 -2.56 -4.92 -7.98
N ASN A 422 -3.58 -4.08 -8.17
CA ASN A 422 -4.25 -3.85 -9.44
C ASN A 422 -4.07 -2.39 -9.87
N ILE A 423 -3.35 -2.15 -10.97
CA ILE A 423 -3.13 -0.79 -11.49
C ILE A 423 -3.73 -0.68 -12.89
N TYR A 424 -4.83 0.08 -12.99
CA TYR A 424 -5.63 0.19 -14.22
C TYR A 424 -5.42 1.51 -14.95
N SER A 425 -5.19 2.61 -14.22
CA SER A 425 -5.01 3.96 -14.78
C SER A 425 -4.43 4.92 -13.74
N GLY A 426 -3.84 6.03 -14.19
CA GLY A 426 -3.30 7.09 -13.30
C GLY A 426 -1.77 7.05 -13.24
N LYS A 427 -1.22 7.65 -12.21
CA LYS A 427 0.22 7.69 -11.92
C LYS A 427 0.48 7.19 -10.50
N VAL A 428 1.43 6.27 -10.35
CA VAL A 428 1.96 5.79 -9.08
C VAL A 428 3.46 6.08 -9.07
N THR A 429 3.98 6.69 -8.01
CA THR A 429 5.40 6.97 -7.80
C THR A 429 5.80 6.56 -6.40
N ILE A 430 6.61 5.51 -6.28
CA ILE A 430 7.05 4.90 -5.02
C ILE A 430 8.56 5.13 -4.87
N LYS A 431 8.96 5.56 -3.67
CA LYS A 431 10.35 5.62 -3.23
C LYS A 431 10.47 4.88 -1.91
N ILE A 432 11.37 3.91 -1.85
CA ILE A 432 11.80 3.32 -0.57
C ILE A 432 12.96 4.18 -0.09
N ASP A 433 12.84 4.77 1.10
CA ASP A 433 13.82 5.76 1.57
C ASP A 433 15.21 5.12 1.78
N SER A 434 16.23 5.96 1.66
CA SER A 434 17.57 5.60 1.21
C SER A 434 18.33 4.60 2.09
N GLU A 435 19.33 3.97 1.47
CA GLU A 435 20.29 3.02 2.05
C GLU A 435 21.09 3.58 3.24
N ASN A 436 21.02 4.90 3.50
CA ASN A 436 21.70 5.55 4.60
C ASN A 436 21.16 5.06 5.95
N ALA A 437 22.06 4.74 6.87
CA ALA A 437 21.69 4.35 8.22
C ALA A 437 21.07 5.53 8.99
N LYS A 438 19.80 5.39 9.35
CA LYS A 438 18.97 6.40 10.03
C LYS A 438 19.08 6.22 11.54
N THR A 439 19.39 7.28 12.27
CA THR A 439 19.45 7.25 13.74
C THR A 439 18.24 7.92 14.38
N VAL A 440 17.44 7.16 15.12
CA VAL A 440 16.46 7.73 16.05
C VAL A 440 17.10 7.89 17.43
N LYS A 441 16.90 9.05 18.04
CA LYS A 441 17.31 9.30 19.42
C LYS A 441 16.14 8.95 20.33
N LEU A 442 16.43 8.14 21.34
CA LEU A 442 15.53 7.78 22.42
C LEU A 442 16.02 8.48 23.70
N ASN A 443 15.13 8.78 24.64
CA ASN A 443 15.43 9.46 25.91
C ASN A 443 16.77 9.08 26.59
N ASN A 444 17.18 7.80 26.57
CA ASN A 444 18.44 7.31 27.15
C ASN A 444 19.35 6.55 26.17
N SER A 445 19.11 6.55 24.86
CA SER A 445 19.92 5.79 23.88
C SER A 445 19.74 6.29 22.44
N SER A 446 20.44 5.68 21.48
CA SER A 446 20.19 5.91 20.06
C SER A 446 20.06 4.58 19.34
N LEU A 447 18.97 4.41 18.59
CA LEU A 447 18.82 3.32 17.64
C LEU A 447 19.31 3.79 16.27
N THR A 448 20.13 2.98 15.61
CA THR A 448 20.36 3.10 14.17
C THR A 448 19.68 1.94 13.44
N TYR A 449 18.92 2.25 12.40
CA TYR A 449 18.27 1.29 11.50
C TYR A 449 18.57 1.66 10.04
N GLN A 450 18.29 0.75 9.11
CA GLN A 450 18.21 1.05 7.69
C GLN A 450 16.78 0.72 7.25
N SER A 451 16.29 1.43 6.24
CA SER A 451 15.10 1.02 5.51
C SER A 451 15.36 -0.31 4.80
N SER A 452 14.33 -1.13 4.69
CA SER A 452 14.31 -2.40 3.97
C SER A 452 12.86 -2.76 3.70
N GLY A 453 12.53 -3.14 2.47
CA GLY A 453 11.17 -3.35 2.00
C GLY A 453 11.12 -3.18 0.48
N ASP A 454 10.01 -3.58 -0.11
CA ASP A 454 9.83 -3.70 -1.55
C ASP A 454 9.10 -2.51 -2.17
N GLY A 455 9.24 -2.37 -3.48
CA GLY A 455 8.48 -1.35 -4.20
C GLY A 455 6.98 -1.61 -4.20
N MET A 456 6.63 -2.87 -4.48
CA MET A 456 5.28 -3.42 -4.42
C MET A 456 5.45 -4.91 -4.09
N ASP A 457 4.95 -5.35 -2.94
CA ASP A 457 4.87 -6.77 -2.55
C ASP A 457 3.42 -7.27 -2.68
N SER A 458 3.26 -8.53 -3.07
CA SER A 458 2.00 -9.24 -2.87
C SER A 458 2.17 -10.75 -2.70
N ASN A 459 1.51 -11.28 -1.67
CA ASN A 459 1.24 -12.72 -1.49
C ASN A 459 0.35 -13.34 -2.62
N GLY A 460 0.03 -12.59 -3.68
CA GLY A 460 -0.81 -13.03 -4.79
C GLY A 460 -0.44 -12.36 -6.13
N ASP A 461 -1.43 -11.77 -6.81
CA ASP A 461 -1.26 -11.32 -8.21
C ASP A 461 -1.00 -9.81 -8.33
N ILE A 462 0.00 -9.42 -9.14
CA ILE A 462 0.25 -8.03 -9.55
C ILE A 462 -0.17 -7.84 -11.01
N ASP A 463 -1.28 -7.13 -11.22
CA ASP A 463 -1.91 -6.90 -12.53
C ASP A 463 -1.86 -5.40 -12.91
N ILE A 464 -0.93 -5.04 -13.81
CA ILE A 464 -0.78 -3.68 -14.31
C ILE A 464 -1.38 -3.59 -15.73
N GLU A 465 -2.63 -3.14 -15.83
CA GLU A 465 -3.37 -3.02 -17.09
C GLU A 465 -3.13 -1.70 -17.84
N GLY A 466 -2.73 -0.64 -17.14
CA GLY A 466 -2.54 0.70 -17.70
C GLY A 466 -1.97 1.70 -16.68
N GLY A 467 -1.81 2.96 -17.11
CA GLY A 467 -1.26 4.04 -16.29
C GLY A 467 0.28 4.14 -16.35
N GLU A 468 0.84 4.90 -15.42
CA GLU A 468 2.28 5.06 -15.23
C GLU A 468 2.67 4.61 -13.81
N VAL A 469 3.68 3.75 -13.69
CA VAL A 469 4.22 3.28 -12.41
C VAL A 469 5.73 3.54 -12.37
N TYR A 470 6.20 4.23 -11.34
CA TYR A 470 7.62 4.51 -11.13
C TYR A 470 8.01 4.03 -9.74
N VAL A 471 8.90 3.04 -9.66
CA VAL A 471 9.41 2.50 -8.41
C VAL A 471 10.91 2.76 -8.32
N PHE A 472 11.33 3.36 -7.21
CA PHE A 472 12.71 3.53 -6.81
C PHE A 472 12.93 2.80 -5.48
N GLY A 473 13.21 1.50 -5.57
CA GLY A 473 13.65 0.66 -4.46
C GLY A 473 15.15 0.75 -4.23
N GLN A 474 15.61 0.08 -3.18
CA GLN A 474 17.02 0.02 -2.77
C GLN A 474 17.84 -0.99 -3.60
N SER A 475 19.16 -1.07 -3.37
CA SER A 475 20.04 -2.08 -3.98
C SER A 475 20.47 -3.21 -3.02
N THR A 476 19.82 -3.38 -1.87
CA THR A 476 20.31 -4.21 -0.76
C THR A 476 19.32 -5.27 -0.28
N GLY A 477 19.80 -6.50 -0.09
CA GLY A 477 19.05 -7.60 0.53
C GLY A 477 18.32 -8.48 -0.48
N ASP A 478 17.28 -9.16 0.00
CA ASP A 478 16.36 -9.96 -0.82
C ASP A 478 15.32 -9.09 -1.57
N ASN A 479 15.25 -7.80 -1.21
CA ASN A 479 14.25 -6.83 -1.67
C ASN A 479 14.21 -6.64 -3.20
N SER A 480 13.04 -6.31 -3.74
CA SER A 480 12.78 -6.05 -5.16
C SER A 480 11.85 -4.83 -5.38
N PRO A 481 12.01 -4.07 -6.49
CA PRO A 481 11.05 -3.04 -6.88
C PRO A 481 9.63 -3.58 -7.21
N ILE A 482 9.52 -4.88 -7.49
CA ILE A 482 8.27 -5.62 -7.65
C ILE A 482 8.59 -7.05 -7.20
N ASP A 483 7.96 -7.52 -6.12
CA ASP A 483 7.92 -8.94 -5.76
C ASP A 483 6.46 -9.42 -5.74
N MET A 484 6.25 -10.70 -6.04
CA MET A 484 4.96 -11.37 -5.85
C MET A 484 5.02 -12.90 -5.97
N ASP A 485 4.39 -13.55 -5.00
CA ASP A 485 4.22 -15.01 -4.92
C ASP A 485 3.44 -15.56 -6.14
N GLY A 486 2.42 -14.82 -6.59
CA GLY A 486 1.53 -15.20 -7.69
C GLY A 486 2.03 -14.80 -9.08
N ASN A 487 1.15 -14.19 -9.88
CA ASN A 487 1.41 -13.79 -11.27
C ASN A 487 1.71 -12.29 -11.37
N TYR A 488 2.67 -11.93 -12.22
CA TYR A 488 2.84 -10.55 -12.68
C TYR A 488 2.33 -10.44 -14.13
N THR A 489 1.22 -9.74 -14.35
CA THR A 489 0.73 -9.41 -15.69
C THR A 489 1.04 -7.97 -16.06
N LEU A 490 1.67 -7.76 -17.22
CA LEU A 490 1.93 -6.42 -17.74
C LEU A 490 1.29 -6.17 -19.12
N SER A 491 0.34 -5.24 -19.12
CA SER A 491 -0.37 -4.79 -20.31
C SER A 491 0.42 -3.74 -21.09
N LYS A 492 0.40 -3.88 -22.42
CA LYS A 492 1.01 -2.95 -23.40
C LYS A 492 0.51 -1.49 -23.35
N ASN A 493 -0.46 -1.19 -22.49
CA ASN A 493 -1.00 0.15 -22.28
C ASN A 493 -0.36 0.86 -21.06
N ALA A 494 0.42 0.13 -20.25
CA ALA A 494 1.09 0.66 -19.05
C ALA A 494 2.53 1.10 -19.36
N THR A 495 2.96 2.19 -18.72
CA THR A 495 4.39 2.53 -18.56
C THR A 495 4.83 2.12 -17.16
N VAL A 496 5.91 1.35 -17.05
CA VAL A 496 6.50 0.93 -15.78
C VAL A 496 7.99 1.19 -15.82
N LEU A 497 8.51 1.90 -14.82
CA LEU A 497 9.92 1.96 -14.46
C LEU A 497 10.07 1.33 -13.07
N ALA A 498 10.98 0.36 -12.95
CA ALA A 498 11.36 -0.25 -11.68
C ALA A 498 12.89 -0.23 -11.56
N VAL A 499 13.41 0.41 -10.51
CA VAL A 499 14.84 0.61 -10.24
C VAL A 499 15.14 0.10 -8.83
N GLY A 500 16.20 -0.68 -8.66
CA GLY A 500 16.64 -1.23 -7.37
C GLY A 500 17.56 -2.44 -7.57
N CYS A 501 17.41 -3.48 -6.75
CA CYS A 501 17.97 -4.82 -7.01
C CYS A 501 16.94 -5.78 -7.66
N ASN A 502 17.39 -7.00 -7.99
CA ASN A 502 16.55 -8.09 -8.50
C ASN A 502 17.22 -9.46 -8.19
N PRO A 503 17.30 -9.84 -6.91
CA PRO A 503 18.03 -11.03 -6.48
C PRO A 503 17.40 -12.34 -6.97
N MET A 504 16.07 -12.43 -7.00
CA MET A 504 15.35 -13.66 -7.36
C MET A 504 14.95 -13.75 -8.85
N GLY A 505 14.67 -12.63 -9.50
CA GLY A 505 14.28 -12.55 -10.91
C GLY A 505 12.82 -12.12 -11.17
N GLU A 506 12.01 -11.98 -10.12
CA GLU A 506 10.57 -11.72 -10.16
C GLU A 506 10.14 -10.42 -10.87
N VAL A 507 10.98 -9.38 -10.93
CA VAL A 507 10.70 -8.06 -11.56
C VAL A 507 10.39 -8.13 -13.08
N THR A 508 10.30 -9.33 -13.68
CA THR A 508 9.90 -9.54 -15.08
C THR A 508 8.52 -10.21 -15.22
N PRO A 509 7.63 -9.68 -16.08
CA PRO A 509 6.23 -10.13 -16.12
C PRO A 509 6.06 -11.58 -16.57
N LYS A 510 5.42 -12.37 -15.70
CA LYS A 510 5.04 -13.77 -15.90
C LYS A 510 3.99 -13.90 -17.03
N ALA A 511 3.16 -12.88 -17.26
CA ALA A 511 2.15 -12.79 -18.32
C ALA A 511 2.01 -11.39 -18.96
N GLY A 512 1.31 -11.29 -20.10
CA GLY A 512 0.94 -10.01 -20.72
C GLY A 512 1.41 -9.81 -22.17
N ASP A 513 1.36 -8.55 -22.62
CA ASP A 513 1.54 -8.15 -24.03
C ASP A 513 2.55 -7.00 -24.24
N SER A 514 3.18 -6.49 -23.18
CA SER A 514 4.15 -5.39 -23.22
C SER A 514 5.47 -5.72 -23.92
N VAL A 515 6.10 -4.67 -24.44
CA VAL A 515 7.53 -4.64 -24.79
C VAL A 515 8.27 -3.98 -23.63
N TYR A 516 9.45 -4.51 -23.30
CA TYR A 516 10.28 -4.00 -22.21
C TYR A 516 11.77 -4.16 -22.50
N VAL A 517 12.59 -3.42 -21.77
CA VAL A 517 14.05 -3.47 -21.73
C VAL A 517 14.53 -3.57 -20.28
N THR A 518 15.73 -4.11 -20.07
CA THR A 518 16.29 -4.31 -18.72
C THR A 518 17.78 -3.98 -18.69
N TYR A 519 18.24 -3.30 -17.65
CA TYR A 519 19.66 -3.10 -17.33
C TYR A 519 20.01 -3.88 -16.06
N GLY A 520 21.28 -4.25 -15.89
CA GLY A 520 21.72 -5.11 -14.79
C GLY A 520 21.50 -6.60 -15.07
N GLU A 521 21.79 -7.44 -14.07
CA GLU A 521 21.70 -8.90 -14.16
C GLU A 521 20.91 -9.47 -12.97
N SER A 522 19.86 -10.22 -13.26
CA SER A 522 19.02 -10.91 -12.28
C SER A 522 19.68 -12.20 -11.77
N GLY A 523 19.51 -12.55 -10.49
CA GLY A 523 19.88 -13.88 -9.99
C GLY A 523 21.30 -14.02 -9.43
N ASN A 524 21.96 -12.93 -9.08
CA ASN A 524 23.33 -12.96 -8.54
C ASN A 524 23.36 -12.83 -7.00
N MET A 525 22.62 -13.71 -6.33
CA MET A 525 22.93 -14.07 -4.93
C MET A 525 24.40 -14.47 -4.88
N GLY A 526 25.20 -13.78 -4.05
CA GLY A 526 26.65 -13.92 -4.07
C GLY A 526 27.09 -15.38 -3.89
N GLN A 527 28.10 -15.82 -4.66
CA GLN A 527 28.54 -17.23 -4.64
C GLN A 527 28.85 -17.69 -3.20
N PHE A 528 28.01 -18.57 -2.66
CA PHE A 528 28.32 -19.31 -1.45
C PHE A 528 29.66 -20.04 -1.64
N PRO A 529 30.60 -19.99 -0.66
CA PRO A 529 31.88 -20.67 -0.78
C PRO A 529 31.74 -22.17 -1.08
N GLY A 530 32.07 -22.57 -2.31
CA GLY A 530 31.94 -23.94 -2.81
C GLY A 530 30.87 -24.18 -3.88
N MET A 531 30.03 -23.20 -4.20
CA MET A 531 29.00 -23.30 -5.26
C MET A 531 29.61 -23.18 -6.67
N GLN A 532 29.22 -24.09 -7.58
CA GLN A 532 29.78 -24.13 -8.95
C GLN A 532 29.20 -23.04 -9.86
N THR A 533 29.94 -22.72 -10.92
CA THR A 533 29.60 -21.63 -11.88
C THR A 533 28.39 -21.92 -12.77
N ASP A 534 27.79 -23.11 -12.69
CA ASP A 534 26.51 -23.45 -13.31
C ASP A 534 25.31 -23.42 -12.34
N GLY A 535 25.55 -23.04 -11.07
CA GLY A 535 24.55 -23.02 -10.00
C GLY A 535 24.39 -24.36 -9.27
N SER A 536 25.20 -25.37 -9.56
CA SER A 536 25.14 -26.65 -8.83
C SER A 536 25.91 -26.63 -7.51
N MET A 537 25.35 -27.31 -6.51
CA MET A 537 26.07 -27.75 -5.32
C MET A 537 26.97 -28.95 -5.69
N PRO A 538 28.19 -29.07 -5.17
CA PRO A 538 29.01 -30.27 -5.35
C PRO A 538 28.28 -31.52 -4.86
N THR A 539 28.25 -32.57 -5.68
CA THR A 539 27.69 -33.87 -5.27
C THR A 539 28.53 -34.46 -4.14
N PRO A 540 27.92 -34.89 -3.01
CA PRO A 540 28.66 -35.54 -1.93
C PRO A 540 29.41 -36.79 -2.43
N PRO A 541 30.60 -37.10 -1.88
CA PRO A 541 31.31 -38.34 -2.18
C PRO A 541 30.43 -39.57 -1.90
N THR A 542 30.33 -40.47 -2.88
CA THR A 542 29.47 -41.67 -2.81
C THR A 542 29.99 -42.75 -1.84
N ASP A 543 31.12 -42.50 -1.18
CA ASP A 543 31.72 -43.35 -0.15
C ASP A 543 31.42 -42.89 1.30
N GLY A 544 30.73 -41.75 1.46
CA GLY A 544 30.39 -41.20 2.77
C GLY A 544 31.51 -40.38 3.44
N SER A 545 32.61 -40.09 2.73
CA SER A 545 33.61 -39.14 3.21
C SER A 545 33.08 -37.70 3.17
N MET A 546 33.37 -36.90 4.21
CA MET A 546 33.20 -35.44 4.12
C MET A 546 34.38 -34.83 3.35
N PRO A 547 34.16 -33.79 2.53
CA PRO A 547 35.24 -33.11 1.83
C PRO A 547 36.21 -32.47 2.83
N THR A 548 37.51 -32.61 2.58
CA THR A 548 38.56 -31.98 3.38
C THR A 548 38.53 -30.45 3.20
N PRO A 549 38.65 -29.65 4.27
CA PRO A 549 38.79 -28.20 4.15
C PRO A 549 40.01 -27.78 3.31
N PRO A 550 40.02 -26.56 2.74
CA PRO A 550 41.21 -26.00 2.10
C PRO A 550 42.40 -25.94 3.07
N SER A 551 43.61 -26.21 2.56
CA SER A 551 44.84 -26.32 3.36
C SER A 551 45.44 -24.99 3.84
N ASP A 552 44.90 -23.86 3.36
CA ASP A 552 45.63 -22.59 3.29
C ASP A 552 45.05 -21.55 4.28
N GLY A 553 45.14 -21.87 5.58
CA GLY A 553 44.73 -20.98 6.66
C GLY A 553 45.16 -21.50 8.04
N GLN A 554 45.94 -20.71 8.78
CA GLN A 554 46.49 -21.14 10.08
C GLN A 554 45.42 -21.08 11.19
N PHE A 555 45.03 -22.25 11.70
CA PHE A 555 44.38 -22.37 13.01
C PHE A 555 45.45 -22.69 14.09
N PRO A 556 45.44 -22.03 15.26
CA PRO A 556 46.29 -22.40 16.38
C PRO A 556 45.86 -23.76 16.96
N THR A 557 46.82 -24.55 17.41
CA THR A 557 46.66 -25.93 17.89
C THR A 557 46.08 -26.06 19.31
N ASP A 558 45.57 -24.95 19.87
CA ASP A 558 45.65 -24.67 21.31
C ASP A 558 44.27 -24.58 22.00
N GLY A 559 43.24 -25.19 21.40
CA GLY A 559 41.93 -25.47 22.01
C GLY A 559 40.99 -24.27 22.24
N ASN A 560 41.52 -23.05 22.37
CA ASN A 560 40.72 -21.83 22.46
C ASN A 560 40.25 -21.38 21.06
N MET A 561 38.94 -21.23 20.87
CA MET A 561 38.45 -20.35 19.81
C MET A 561 38.87 -18.90 20.11
N PRO A 562 39.23 -18.09 19.11
CA PRO A 562 39.43 -16.67 19.31
C PRO A 562 38.13 -16.03 19.81
N THR A 563 38.21 -15.20 20.84
CA THR A 563 37.08 -14.39 21.29
C THR A 563 36.65 -13.43 20.17
N PRO A 564 35.34 -13.11 20.03
CA PRO A 564 34.89 -12.04 19.15
C PRO A 564 35.62 -10.73 19.46
N PRO A 565 35.83 -9.83 18.48
CA PRO A 565 36.43 -8.53 18.73
C PRO A 565 35.62 -7.73 19.75
N THR A 566 36.18 -7.49 20.92
CA THR A 566 35.72 -6.44 21.82
C THR A 566 36.11 -5.08 21.24
N ASP A 567 35.20 -4.12 21.35
CA ASP A 567 35.31 -2.72 20.91
C ASP A 567 35.35 -2.44 19.39
N GLY A 568 34.20 -2.02 18.87
CA GLY A 568 34.10 -0.73 18.17
C GLY A 568 34.60 -0.60 16.73
N GLN A 569 35.20 -1.63 16.13
CA GLN A 569 35.62 -1.55 14.73
C GLN A 569 34.46 -1.79 13.76
N GLN A 570 33.93 -0.67 13.24
CA GLN A 570 32.98 -0.62 12.13
C GLN A 570 33.57 -1.31 10.88
N PRO A 571 32.78 -2.09 10.12
CA PRO A 571 33.22 -2.55 8.80
C PRO A 571 33.46 -1.36 7.85
N PRO A 572 34.35 -1.47 6.85
CA PRO A 572 34.57 -0.41 5.88
C PRO A 572 33.28 -0.02 5.16
N GLU A 573 33.08 1.29 4.94
CA GLU A 573 31.95 1.81 4.18
C GLU A 573 31.93 1.19 2.77
N GLY A 574 30.77 0.67 2.35
CA GLY A 574 30.58 0.09 1.02
C GLY A 574 30.71 -1.43 0.88
N GLN A 575 30.87 -2.22 1.96
CA GLN A 575 30.80 -3.69 1.90
C GLN A 575 29.56 -4.25 2.61
N ASN A 576 28.59 -4.71 1.81
CA ASN A 576 27.38 -5.40 2.27
C ASN A 576 27.69 -6.92 2.49
N PRO A 577 27.36 -7.52 3.65
CA PRO A 577 27.59 -8.95 3.89
C PRO A 577 26.78 -9.93 3.04
N LEU A 578 25.66 -9.51 2.43
CA LEU A 578 24.71 -10.41 1.74
C LEU A 578 24.27 -9.93 0.34
N GLY A 579 24.59 -8.69 -0.06
CA GLY A 579 24.24 -8.15 -1.39
C GLY A 579 25.48 -7.87 -2.24
N GLY A 580 25.40 -8.14 -3.54
CA GLY A 580 26.43 -7.71 -4.51
C GLY A 580 26.51 -6.18 -4.59
N THR A 581 27.69 -5.64 -4.92
CA THR A 581 27.89 -4.19 -5.07
C THR A 581 26.95 -3.60 -6.13
N ALA A 582 26.29 -2.48 -5.80
CA ALA A 582 25.49 -1.70 -6.73
C ALA A 582 26.28 -1.41 -8.02
N SER A 583 25.64 -1.64 -9.18
CA SER A 583 26.26 -1.46 -10.51
C SER A 583 25.80 -0.18 -11.21
N ILE A 584 25.02 0.65 -10.51
CA ILE A 584 24.57 1.97 -10.93
C ILE A 584 24.64 2.91 -9.72
N ALA A 585 25.38 4.00 -9.84
CA ALA A 585 25.48 5.01 -8.78
C ALA A 585 24.20 5.88 -8.69
N ALA A 586 23.85 6.32 -7.47
CA ALA A 586 22.83 7.34 -7.26
C ALA A 586 23.14 8.61 -8.07
N GLY A 587 22.13 9.24 -8.67
CA GLY A 587 22.32 10.40 -9.53
C GLY A 587 22.74 10.08 -10.98
N SER A 588 22.86 8.81 -11.35
CA SER A 588 23.06 8.40 -12.76
C SER A 588 21.84 8.73 -13.63
N VAL A 589 22.07 9.03 -14.91
CA VAL A 589 21.02 9.29 -15.90
C VAL A 589 20.73 8.02 -16.69
N VAL A 590 19.48 7.59 -16.70
CA VAL A 590 18.95 6.46 -17.45
C VAL A 590 18.22 6.99 -18.68
N THR A 591 18.71 6.63 -19.87
CA THR A 591 18.08 6.95 -21.16
C THR A 591 17.53 5.68 -21.79
N VAL A 592 16.29 5.71 -22.27
CA VAL A 592 15.68 4.60 -23.04
C VAL A 592 15.28 5.08 -24.43
N LYS A 593 15.62 4.29 -25.45
CA LYS A 593 15.28 4.56 -26.85
C LYS A 593 14.50 3.41 -27.51
N SER A 594 13.66 3.76 -28.48
CA SER A 594 13.04 2.84 -29.43
C SER A 594 13.43 3.26 -30.85
N GLY A 595 14.29 2.48 -31.49
CA GLY A 595 15.10 2.94 -32.61
C GLY A 595 15.96 4.15 -32.19
N ASP A 596 16.09 5.13 -33.09
CA ASP A 596 16.85 6.35 -32.82
C ASP A 596 16.14 7.33 -31.86
N THR A 597 14.88 7.06 -31.48
CA THR A 597 14.04 7.99 -30.69
C THR A 597 14.18 7.71 -29.19
N THR A 598 14.64 8.70 -28.41
CA THR A 598 14.50 8.66 -26.94
C THR A 598 13.01 8.69 -26.57
N VAL A 599 12.57 7.67 -25.84
CA VAL A 599 11.18 7.54 -25.36
C VAL A 599 11.05 7.85 -23.87
N TYR A 600 12.16 7.78 -23.12
CA TYR A 600 12.20 8.08 -21.69
C TYR A 600 13.62 8.47 -21.26
N GLU A 601 13.71 9.38 -20.30
CA GLU A 601 14.96 9.84 -19.70
C GLU A 601 14.68 10.22 -18.24
N THR A 602 15.51 9.78 -17.29
CA THR A 602 15.39 10.15 -15.88
C THR A 602 16.75 10.09 -15.19
N THR A 603 16.94 10.90 -14.14
CA THR A 603 17.94 10.62 -13.11
C THR A 603 17.37 9.59 -12.12
N ILE A 604 18.18 8.68 -11.60
CA ILE A 604 17.77 7.79 -10.48
C ILE A 604 18.17 8.41 -9.12
N PRO A 605 17.31 8.35 -8.09
CA PRO A 605 17.57 9.00 -6.80
C PRO A 605 18.53 8.21 -5.89
N TYR A 606 18.56 6.89 -6.01
CA TYR A 606 19.31 5.97 -5.15
C TYR A 606 20.25 5.09 -5.98
N ALA A 607 21.14 4.35 -5.32
CA ALA A 607 21.96 3.34 -5.99
C ALA A 607 21.11 2.15 -6.42
N ALA A 608 21.56 1.41 -7.42
CA ALA A 608 20.82 0.27 -7.97
C ALA A 608 21.75 -0.78 -8.57
N SER A 609 21.23 -1.99 -8.78
CA SER A 609 21.91 -3.05 -9.55
C SER A 609 21.07 -3.58 -10.72
N TYR A 610 19.80 -3.16 -10.82
CA TYR A 610 18.85 -3.56 -11.84
C TYR A 610 17.91 -2.40 -12.23
N ILE A 611 17.53 -2.36 -13.51
CA ILE A 611 16.44 -1.51 -14.01
C ILE A 611 15.54 -2.35 -14.92
N PHE A 612 14.23 -2.27 -14.73
CA PHE A 612 13.21 -2.69 -15.68
C PHE A 612 12.49 -1.47 -16.24
N TYR A 613 12.30 -1.40 -17.55
CA TYR A 613 11.46 -0.38 -18.17
C TYR A 613 10.56 -0.94 -19.28
N ALA A 614 9.26 -0.66 -19.18
CA ALA A 614 8.24 -0.99 -20.16
C ALA A 614 7.40 0.25 -20.48
N SER A 615 6.92 0.38 -21.72
CA SER A 615 6.03 1.49 -22.12
C SER A 615 5.30 1.20 -23.43
N PRO A 616 4.10 1.79 -23.68
CA PRO A 616 3.45 1.75 -24.99
C PRO A 616 4.28 2.39 -26.11
N MET A 617 5.30 3.20 -25.75
CA MET A 617 6.23 3.82 -26.70
C MET A 617 7.32 2.87 -27.20
N LEU A 618 7.53 1.70 -26.57
CA LEU A 618 8.51 0.71 -27.03
C LEU A 618 7.98 -0.13 -28.18
N SER A 619 8.53 0.06 -29.37
CA SER A 619 8.13 -0.69 -30.57
C SER A 619 8.72 -2.10 -30.61
N SER A 620 7.85 -3.10 -30.69
CA SER A 620 8.25 -4.50 -30.94
C SER A 620 8.90 -4.74 -32.32
N ASP A 621 8.85 -3.74 -33.21
CA ASP A 621 9.44 -3.76 -34.55
C ASP A 621 10.76 -2.96 -34.66
N ALA A 622 11.17 -2.27 -33.59
CA ALA A 622 12.43 -1.55 -33.49
C ALA A 622 13.44 -2.29 -32.59
N GLU A 623 14.69 -1.82 -32.62
CA GLU A 623 15.70 -2.11 -31.60
C GLU A 623 15.44 -1.18 -30.42
N ASN A 624 15.31 -1.71 -29.19
CA ASN A 624 15.06 -0.91 -27.99
C ASN A 624 16.26 -1.04 -27.06
N THR A 625 16.82 0.09 -26.65
CA THR A 625 18.06 0.19 -25.86
C THR A 625 17.84 0.97 -24.59
N ILE A 626 18.42 0.49 -23.49
CA ILE A 626 18.62 1.27 -22.26
C ILE A 626 20.10 1.65 -22.15
N THR A 627 20.40 2.81 -21.60
CA THR A 627 21.77 3.33 -21.42
C THR A 627 21.85 4.05 -20.09
N VAL A 628 22.96 3.86 -19.38
CA VAL A 628 23.24 4.46 -18.08
C VAL A 628 24.49 5.32 -18.20
N SER A 629 24.36 6.59 -17.86
CA SER A 629 25.46 7.55 -17.79
C SER A 629 25.64 7.98 -16.34
N GLU A 630 26.80 7.68 -15.77
CA GLU A 630 27.11 8.06 -14.40
C GLU A 630 27.40 9.56 -14.30
N LYS A 631 27.02 10.17 -13.17
CA LYS A 631 27.33 11.57 -12.89
C LYS A 631 28.60 11.67 -12.04
N THR A 632 29.74 11.67 -12.71
CA THR A 632 31.05 11.94 -12.09
C THR A 632 31.13 13.36 -11.50
N THR A 633 31.95 13.54 -10.47
CA THR A 633 32.26 14.85 -9.87
C THR A 633 33.36 15.64 -10.59
N ASP A 634 33.94 15.03 -11.62
CA ASP A 634 34.82 15.65 -12.62
C ASP A 634 34.14 15.52 -14.01
N ASP A 635 34.47 16.38 -14.97
CA ASP A 635 33.71 16.59 -16.24
C ASP A 635 33.88 15.44 -17.26
N SER A 636 34.44 14.31 -16.83
CA SER A 636 34.70 13.09 -17.62
C SER A 636 33.56 12.08 -17.47
N GLN A 637 32.43 12.29 -18.15
CA GLN A 637 31.27 11.39 -18.10
C GLN A 637 31.62 9.94 -18.48
N THR A 638 31.50 9.02 -17.51
CA THR A 638 31.53 7.57 -17.76
C THR A 638 30.15 7.09 -18.24
N THR A 639 30.08 6.66 -19.51
CA THR A 639 28.85 6.10 -20.10
C THR A 639 29.01 4.60 -20.31
N ASP A 640 28.48 3.77 -19.39
CA ASP A 640 28.39 2.33 -19.64
C ASP A 640 27.23 2.04 -20.62
N THR A 641 27.61 1.84 -21.88
CA THR A 641 26.66 1.52 -22.95
C THR A 641 26.37 0.02 -22.99
N LYS A 642 25.89 -0.54 -21.87
CA LYS A 642 25.51 -1.95 -21.75
C LYS A 642 24.27 -2.25 -22.60
N THR A 643 24.49 -2.52 -23.88
CA THR A 643 23.46 -2.76 -24.90
C THR A 643 22.81 -4.13 -24.68
N THR A 644 21.75 -4.17 -23.88
CA THR A 644 20.98 -5.39 -23.58
C THR A 644 19.88 -5.61 -24.62
N GLU A 645 19.75 -6.84 -25.13
CA GLU A 645 18.80 -7.17 -26.19
C GLU A 645 17.34 -7.02 -25.73
N THR A 646 16.51 -6.36 -26.54
CA THR A 646 15.05 -6.37 -26.38
C THR A 646 14.52 -7.80 -26.29
N ILE A 647 13.78 -8.14 -25.23
CA ILE A 647 13.10 -9.44 -25.09
C ILE A 647 11.77 -9.43 -25.89
N LYS A 648 11.95 -9.34 -27.22
CA LYS A 648 11.00 -9.58 -28.32
C LYS A 648 10.01 -8.46 -28.65
N GLY A 649 9.85 -8.04 -29.90
CA GLY A 649 10.53 -8.45 -31.15
C GLY A 649 9.63 -9.18 -32.16
N LYS A 650 9.42 -8.52 -33.30
CA LYS A 650 8.72 -8.91 -34.55
C LYS A 650 8.37 -10.39 -34.72
N THR A 651 7.07 -10.68 -34.86
CA THR A 651 6.60 -12.07 -35.13
C THR A 651 7.08 -12.59 -36.49
N THR A 652 7.62 -13.81 -36.49
CA THR A 652 8.08 -14.49 -37.72
C THR A 652 6.90 -15.02 -38.53
N THR A 653 6.80 -14.67 -39.82
CA THR A 653 5.72 -15.13 -40.71
C THR A 653 6.19 -16.26 -41.64
N ILE A 654 5.35 -17.27 -41.88
CA ILE A 654 5.60 -18.31 -42.89
C ILE A 654 5.33 -17.75 -44.30
N LYS A 655 6.42 -17.49 -45.05
CA LYS A 655 6.41 -17.21 -46.51
C LYS A 655 5.67 -18.32 -47.25
N THR A 656 6.12 -19.56 -47.11
CA THR A 656 5.54 -20.72 -47.82
C THR A 656 5.65 -22.01 -47.02
N ALA A 657 4.62 -22.86 -47.10
CA ALA A 657 4.72 -24.28 -46.79
C ALA A 657 4.38 -25.08 -48.07
N LYS A 658 5.25 -26.01 -48.48
CA LYS A 658 5.09 -26.79 -49.73
C LYS A 658 5.48 -28.26 -49.51
N ALA A 659 4.68 -29.19 -50.03
CA ALA A 659 5.07 -30.61 -50.05
C ALA A 659 6.14 -30.85 -51.14
N LEU A 660 7.26 -31.49 -50.79
CA LEU A 660 8.42 -31.70 -51.67
C LEU A 660 8.58 -33.16 -52.15
N GLY A 661 7.49 -33.92 -52.18
CA GLY A 661 7.47 -35.34 -52.55
C GLY A 661 6.91 -36.22 -51.44
N LYS A 662 7.01 -37.54 -51.63
CA LYS A 662 6.48 -38.55 -50.70
C LYS A 662 6.92 -38.25 -49.26
N GLN A 663 5.96 -38.03 -48.36
CA GLN A 663 6.18 -37.94 -46.91
C GLN A 663 7.03 -36.73 -46.41
N LYS A 664 7.14 -35.64 -47.20
CA LYS A 664 7.96 -34.46 -46.85
C LYS A 664 7.23 -33.12 -47.06
N ILE A 665 7.42 -32.17 -46.14
CA ILE A 665 6.97 -30.76 -46.26
C ILE A 665 8.15 -29.82 -46.00
N LYS A 666 8.43 -28.89 -46.90
CA LYS A 666 9.33 -27.74 -46.63
C LYS A 666 8.54 -26.56 -46.12
N VAL A 667 9.02 -25.95 -45.05
CA VAL A 667 8.55 -24.71 -44.46
C VAL A 667 9.62 -23.65 -44.68
N THR A 668 9.24 -22.47 -45.14
CA THR A 668 10.12 -21.30 -45.32
C THR A 668 9.44 -20.09 -44.70
N TRP A 669 10.20 -19.27 -43.97
CA TRP A 669 9.70 -18.11 -43.23
C TRP A 669 10.48 -16.83 -43.53
N GLU A 670 10.00 -15.70 -43.01
CA GLU A 670 10.72 -14.43 -43.02
C GLU A 670 11.93 -14.50 -42.08
N LYS A 671 13.06 -13.89 -42.46
CA LYS A 671 14.18 -13.71 -41.53
C LYS A 671 13.72 -12.72 -40.44
N ASN A 672 13.84 -13.10 -39.17
CA ASN A 672 13.91 -12.11 -38.09
C ASN A 672 15.40 -11.79 -37.86
N SER A 673 15.75 -10.50 -37.81
CA SER A 673 17.09 -9.98 -37.52
C SER A 673 17.54 -10.31 -36.09
N LEU A 674 16.62 -10.17 -35.14
CA LEU A 674 16.78 -10.33 -33.68
C LEU A 674 16.59 -11.78 -33.21
N ALA A 675 16.80 -12.76 -34.08
CA ALA A 675 16.62 -14.18 -33.73
C ALA A 675 17.95 -14.92 -33.72
N ASP A 676 18.22 -15.74 -32.70
CA ASP A 676 19.29 -16.75 -32.68
C ASP A 676 18.94 -18.03 -33.44
N GLY A 677 17.64 -18.26 -33.61
CA GLY A 677 17.11 -19.47 -34.19
C GLY A 677 15.59 -19.44 -34.23
N TYR A 678 15.00 -20.58 -34.56
CA TYR A 678 13.56 -20.71 -34.74
C TYR A 678 13.05 -22.02 -34.16
N GLN A 679 11.77 -22.05 -33.80
CA GLN A 679 11.07 -23.28 -33.45
C GLN A 679 9.83 -23.44 -34.32
N ILE A 680 9.74 -24.58 -35.01
CA ILE A 680 8.61 -24.95 -35.87
C ILE A 680 7.74 -25.93 -35.07
N ALA A 681 6.48 -25.58 -34.87
CA ALA A 681 5.48 -26.53 -34.37
C ALA A 681 4.67 -27.08 -35.55
N TYR A 682 4.52 -28.40 -35.63
CA TYR A 682 3.76 -29.06 -36.68
C TYR A 682 2.94 -30.23 -36.13
N ARG A 683 1.78 -30.50 -36.72
CA ARG A 683 0.92 -31.64 -36.36
C ARG A 683 0.14 -32.18 -37.55
N LYS A 684 -0.31 -33.44 -37.50
CA LYS A 684 -1.46 -33.88 -38.29
C LYS A 684 -2.68 -33.07 -37.80
N LYS A 685 -3.55 -32.60 -38.70
CA LYS A 685 -4.78 -31.91 -38.30
C LYS A 685 -5.58 -32.78 -37.29
N GLY A 686 -5.95 -32.17 -36.16
CA GLY A 686 -6.63 -32.84 -35.04
C GLY A 686 -5.72 -33.67 -34.10
N GLY A 687 -4.39 -33.50 -34.13
CA GLY A 687 -3.47 -34.18 -33.20
C GLY A 687 -2.69 -33.23 -32.28
N SER A 688 -1.79 -33.81 -31.48
CA SER A 688 -0.83 -33.07 -30.64
C SER A 688 0.27 -32.42 -31.48
N TRP A 689 0.83 -31.31 -30.99
CA TRP A 689 1.94 -30.60 -31.63
C TRP A 689 3.28 -31.34 -31.43
N LYS A 690 4.07 -31.42 -32.50
CA LYS A 690 5.49 -31.80 -32.47
C LYS A 690 6.34 -30.58 -32.77
N TYR A 691 7.53 -30.50 -32.18
CA TYR A 691 8.42 -29.35 -32.29
C TYR A 691 9.73 -29.70 -33.00
N VAL A 692 10.27 -28.76 -33.78
CA VAL A 692 11.61 -28.82 -34.40
C VAL A 692 12.32 -27.51 -34.16
N THR A 693 13.46 -27.57 -33.47
CA THR A 693 14.34 -26.41 -33.27
C THR A 693 15.30 -26.25 -34.45
N VAL A 694 15.59 -25.01 -34.82
CA VAL A 694 16.54 -24.62 -35.86
C VAL A 694 17.51 -23.61 -35.24
N SER A 695 18.68 -24.09 -34.82
CA SER A 695 19.60 -23.36 -33.95
C SER A 695 20.56 -22.39 -34.67
N ASN A 696 20.28 -22.04 -35.93
CA ASN A 696 21.09 -21.14 -36.73
C ASN A 696 20.21 -20.00 -37.26
N LYS A 697 20.54 -18.76 -36.87
CA LYS A 697 19.79 -17.55 -37.20
C LYS A 697 19.63 -17.24 -38.68
N THR A 698 20.55 -17.67 -39.53
CA THR A 698 20.44 -17.47 -40.99
C THR A 698 19.56 -18.51 -41.68
N THR A 699 19.22 -19.62 -41.01
CA THR A 699 18.45 -20.71 -41.60
C THR A 699 16.96 -20.44 -41.58
N VAL A 700 16.43 -19.83 -42.65
CA VAL A 700 15.00 -19.48 -42.81
C VAL A 700 14.13 -20.54 -43.48
N SER A 701 14.60 -21.80 -43.56
CA SER A 701 13.76 -22.92 -44.02
C SER A 701 14.15 -24.27 -43.44
N LYS A 702 13.19 -25.20 -43.33
CA LYS A 702 13.40 -26.57 -42.85
C LYS A 702 12.51 -27.54 -43.62
N VAL A 703 13.02 -28.75 -43.87
CA VAL A 703 12.22 -29.88 -44.37
C VAL A 703 11.80 -30.77 -43.21
N LEU A 704 10.50 -30.91 -43.02
CA LEU A 704 9.85 -31.88 -42.14
C LEU A 704 9.71 -33.21 -42.90
N THR A 705 10.11 -34.31 -42.26
CA THR A 705 10.14 -35.67 -42.83
C THR A 705 9.29 -36.63 -41.99
N GLY A 706 9.13 -37.89 -42.42
CA GLY A 706 8.36 -38.90 -41.69
C GLY A 706 6.85 -38.63 -41.62
N LEU A 707 6.31 -37.84 -42.55
CA LEU A 707 4.91 -37.41 -42.55
C LEU A 707 4.03 -38.42 -43.30
N LYS A 708 2.87 -38.79 -42.75
CA LYS A 708 2.01 -39.80 -43.39
C LYS A 708 1.42 -39.27 -44.70
N LYS A 709 1.73 -39.96 -45.81
CA LYS A 709 1.28 -39.63 -47.18
C LYS A 709 -0.22 -39.33 -47.22
N GLY A 710 -0.60 -38.28 -47.94
CA GLY A 710 -2.00 -37.92 -48.20
C GLY A 710 -2.78 -37.37 -47.00
N LYS A 711 -2.16 -37.23 -45.82
CA LYS A 711 -2.80 -36.62 -44.63
C LYS A 711 -2.52 -35.11 -44.56
N THR A 712 -3.46 -34.38 -43.97
CA THR A 712 -3.37 -32.93 -43.76
C THR A 712 -2.58 -32.61 -42.50
N TYR A 713 -1.67 -31.65 -42.62
CA TYR A 713 -0.82 -31.15 -41.56
C TYR A 713 -1.05 -29.65 -41.34
N GLU A 714 -0.89 -29.22 -40.08
CA GLU A 714 -0.91 -27.83 -39.64
C GLU A 714 0.49 -27.47 -39.13
N VAL A 715 0.96 -26.26 -39.43
CA VAL A 715 2.31 -25.80 -39.09
C VAL A 715 2.35 -24.30 -38.75
N LYS A 716 3.13 -23.96 -37.73
CA LYS A 716 3.42 -22.59 -37.26
C LYS A 716 4.88 -22.46 -36.85
N VAL A 717 5.46 -21.26 -36.90
CA VAL A 717 6.87 -20.99 -36.53
C VAL A 717 6.96 -19.85 -35.51
N ARG A 718 8.00 -19.83 -34.67
CA ARG A 718 8.33 -18.71 -33.78
C ARG A 718 9.84 -18.46 -33.71
N ALA A 719 10.22 -17.21 -33.41
CA ALA A 719 11.61 -16.80 -33.22
C ALA A 719 12.14 -17.18 -31.82
N TYR A 720 13.41 -17.56 -31.83
CA TYR A 720 14.38 -17.78 -30.74
C TYR A 720 15.24 -16.58 -30.30
N GLN A 721 15.44 -16.29 -29.01
CA GLN A 721 16.73 -15.71 -28.55
C GLN A 721 17.27 -16.54 -27.38
N LYS A 722 18.59 -16.55 -27.19
CA LYS A 722 19.25 -17.00 -25.97
C LYS A 722 19.41 -15.80 -25.03
N VAL A 723 18.82 -15.88 -23.85
CA VAL A 723 19.04 -14.91 -22.76
C VAL A 723 19.48 -15.72 -21.55
N ASN A 724 20.64 -15.38 -20.96
CA ASN A 724 21.25 -16.06 -19.82
C ASN A 724 21.26 -17.60 -20.00
N GLY A 725 21.73 -18.06 -21.17
CA GLY A 725 21.74 -19.46 -21.61
C GLY A 725 20.36 -20.06 -21.97
N LYS A 726 19.29 -19.61 -21.33
CA LYS A 726 17.89 -20.05 -21.50
C LYS A 726 17.32 -19.55 -22.84
N LYS A 727 16.29 -20.23 -23.37
CA LYS A 727 15.66 -19.88 -24.67
C LYS A 727 14.30 -19.21 -24.45
N VAL A 728 14.25 -17.89 -24.64
CA VAL A 728 12.98 -17.14 -24.66
C VAL A 728 12.40 -17.19 -26.07
N TYR A 729 11.07 -17.39 -26.21
CA TYR A 729 10.42 -17.66 -27.50
C TYR A 729 9.31 -16.64 -27.85
N ALA A 730 9.25 -16.20 -29.11
CA ALA A 730 8.21 -15.27 -29.59
C ALA A 730 6.80 -15.90 -29.68
N LYS A 731 5.77 -15.04 -29.82
CA LYS A 731 4.43 -15.47 -30.26
C LYS A 731 4.54 -16.21 -31.61
N TYR A 732 3.74 -17.26 -31.77
CA TYR A 732 3.74 -18.10 -32.99
C TYR A 732 3.09 -17.38 -34.18
N SER A 733 3.60 -17.68 -35.38
CA SER A 733 2.97 -17.32 -36.65
C SER A 733 1.52 -17.83 -36.73
N LYS A 734 0.69 -17.15 -37.54
CA LYS A 734 -0.58 -17.72 -38.02
C LYS A 734 -0.35 -19.12 -38.59
N VAL A 735 -1.24 -20.06 -38.28
CA VAL A 735 -1.14 -21.46 -38.70
C VAL A 735 -1.33 -21.58 -40.21
N ARG A 736 -0.47 -22.36 -40.88
CA ARG A 736 -0.63 -22.78 -42.27
C ARG A 736 -1.02 -24.25 -42.33
N THR A 737 -1.96 -24.60 -43.20
CA THR A 737 -2.54 -25.95 -43.29
C THR A 737 -2.38 -26.48 -44.72
N LEU A 738 -1.83 -27.70 -44.87
CA LEU A 738 -1.57 -28.31 -46.18
C LEU A 738 -1.57 -29.85 -46.16
N LYS A 739 -1.83 -30.46 -47.32
CA LYS A 739 -1.82 -31.92 -47.50
C LYS A 739 -0.41 -32.40 -47.87
N CYS A 740 0.10 -33.42 -47.16
CA CYS A 740 1.35 -34.08 -47.52
C CYS A 740 1.15 -34.98 -48.76
N LYS A 741 2.14 -35.02 -49.66
CA LYS A 741 2.11 -35.80 -50.92
C LYS A 741 2.79 -37.16 -50.79
#